data_AF-A0AAU6SWX7-F1
#
_entry.id   AF-A0AAU6SWX7-F1
#
_cell.length_a   1.000
_cell.length_b   1.000
_cell.length_c   1.000
_cell.angle_alpha   90.00
_cell.angle_beta   90.00
_cell.angle_gamma   90.00
#
_symmetry.space_group_name_H-M   'P 1'
#
loop_
_entity.id
_entity.type
_entity.pdbx_description
1 polymer ?
#
loop_
_entity_poly.entity_id
_entity_poly.type
_entity_poly.pdbx_seq_one_letter_code
_entity_poly.pdbx_strand_id
1 'polypeptide(L)'
;MKQQLHKFGGSSLADGDCYLNVVDILQQYSQQHDLVVVSAAGKTTNQLIDFVSHIEKDSLTAHQQLQAIRQYQTQLIEELLNGDIADHLMSQLNQECSQLAALTPPLSYAQQSAVLAHGEVWSARLLAALLNQQQLPAIAQDARAFLRAETGPQPEVDRTRSAPLLKEILAQHPQQRVIITGFIAQNSAMETVLLGRNGSDYSATMIGALADVERVTIWSDVAGVYSADPRVVDDACLLPLLRLDEANELARLAAPVLHSRTLQPVVHSTMELHLRSSHQPESGSTRIERILASGRGAKIITSLEDVLLIELTLAAGQDFQRLQHTVLAHLKRAQLEPLAFEVQADQHQLRLAYTREMASDVFSYLQDSALATESKLKEGYSLLAAVGAGVTRNAQHNHGFYQQLKTCPVEFICTAESELSLVAVLRQNTLTERVIGLHKQLFQAQKRVALALCGKGNIGSSWLKLFAEQQTELEKRYGMQFSLVAIIDSQTFWFDEAGINPSQVAARYQDEAQPNDGQRWLQQLGELRNYDEAIVLDVTASEHLAQQYLAMAQHGLHLISANKVAGSAEGEYYHQVKHAFSKIGRHWLYNATVGAGLPINHTVRDLRESGDDITALSGIFSGTLSWLFQQYDGSTPFSELVELAWQQGLTEPDPRHDLDGSDVMRKLVILARESGLNIEPQHVKVESLVPEALRHLSLDDFLDQSHLLNQSLAERLARAQKEHKVIRYVARLEKNGQASVGVEAVELDHPLANLRPCDNIFAIESKWYRDNPLVIRGPGAGREVTAGAIQSDLNRLASLL
;
A
#
# COMPACT_ATOMS: atom_id res chain seq x y z
N MET A 1 -17.08 -6.93 38.62
CA MET A 1 -16.55 -7.03 37.25
C MET A 1 -17.74 -7.19 36.33
N LYS A 2 -17.75 -6.52 35.17
CA LYS A 2 -18.87 -6.63 34.24
C LYS A 2 -18.83 -7.98 33.51
N GLN A 3 -20.01 -8.50 33.18
CA GLN A 3 -20.20 -9.81 32.53
C GLN A 3 -19.77 -9.73 31.05
N GLN A 4 -19.19 -10.80 30.52
CA GLN A 4 -18.83 -10.96 29.11
C GLN A 4 -19.61 -12.11 28.46
N LEU A 5 -19.65 -12.12 27.14
CA LEU A 5 -20.23 -13.21 26.35
C LEU A 5 -19.23 -13.75 25.33
N HIS A 6 -19.09 -15.08 25.27
CA HIS A 6 -18.24 -15.78 24.33
C HIS A 6 -19.10 -16.62 23.39
N LYS A 7 -18.90 -16.50 22.08
CA LYS A 7 -19.58 -17.36 21.10
C LYS A 7 -18.60 -18.30 20.43
N PHE A 8 -18.92 -19.59 20.37
CA PHE A 8 -18.14 -20.59 19.63
C PHE A 8 -18.92 -21.12 18.42
N GLY A 9 -18.26 -21.14 17.27
CA GLY A 9 -18.80 -21.71 16.02
C GLY A 9 -18.80 -23.23 16.01
N GLY A 10 -19.40 -23.82 14.98
CA GLY A 10 -19.41 -25.28 14.81
C GLY A 10 -18.01 -25.87 14.54
N SER A 11 -17.13 -25.13 13.84
CA SER A 11 -15.73 -25.51 13.66
C SER A 11 -14.94 -25.52 14.97
N SER A 12 -15.21 -24.57 15.87
CA SER A 12 -14.65 -24.53 17.22
C SER A 12 -15.13 -25.68 18.13
N LEU A 13 -16.10 -26.48 17.68
CA LEU A 13 -16.72 -27.59 18.41
C LEU A 13 -16.78 -28.86 17.52
N ALA A 14 -15.83 -29.03 16.59
CA ALA A 14 -15.90 -30.08 15.57
C ALA A 14 -15.50 -31.48 16.07
N ASP A 15 -14.65 -31.56 17.08
CA ASP A 15 -14.08 -32.80 17.65
C ASP A 15 -13.70 -32.60 19.12
N GLY A 16 -13.25 -33.67 19.79
CA GLY A 16 -12.84 -33.61 21.19
C GLY A 16 -11.74 -32.59 21.48
N ASP A 17 -10.71 -32.50 20.63
CA ASP A 17 -9.61 -31.54 20.77
C ASP A 17 -10.13 -30.09 20.70
N CYS A 18 -11.06 -29.80 19.78
CA CYS A 18 -11.71 -28.50 19.70
C CYS A 18 -12.48 -28.15 20.98
N TYR A 19 -13.23 -29.10 21.56
CA TYR A 19 -13.91 -28.89 22.84
C TYR A 19 -12.93 -28.60 23.99
N LEU A 20 -11.81 -29.31 24.06
CA LEU A 20 -10.77 -29.07 25.05
C LEU A 20 -10.13 -27.68 24.88
N ASN A 21 -9.85 -27.26 23.64
CA ASN A 21 -9.38 -25.91 23.35
C ASN A 21 -10.39 -24.84 23.80
N VAL A 22 -11.70 -25.08 23.63
CA VAL A 22 -12.74 -24.17 24.14
C VAL A 22 -12.73 -24.12 25.67
N VAL A 23 -12.51 -25.23 26.36
CA VAL A 23 -12.33 -25.24 27.82
C VAL A 23 -11.14 -24.38 28.23
N ASP A 24 -9.99 -24.52 27.57
CA ASP A 24 -8.78 -23.73 27.85
C ASP A 24 -9.02 -22.23 27.62
N ILE A 25 -9.71 -21.88 26.52
CA ILE A 25 -10.13 -20.50 26.26
C ILE A 25 -11.00 -19.98 27.39
N LEU A 26 -12.00 -20.74 27.83
CA LEU A 26 -12.91 -20.32 28.90
C LEU A 26 -12.22 -20.25 30.27
N GLN A 27 -11.17 -21.03 30.51
CA GLN A 27 -10.34 -20.90 31.71
C GLN A 27 -9.53 -19.60 31.73
N GLN A 28 -8.97 -19.23 30.57
CA GLN A 28 -8.08 -18.08 30.47
C GLN A 28 -8.81 -16.75 30.28
N TYR A 29 -9.89 -16.76 29.48
CA TYR A 29 -10.54 -15.55 28.97
C TYR A 29 -11.94 -15.29 29.55
N SER A 30 -12.51 -16.20 30.34
CA SER A 30 -13.87 -16.09 30.88
C SER A 30 -13.90 -16.18 32.41
N GLN A 31 -14.79 -15.40 33.02
CA GLN A 31 -15.13 -15.41 34.43
C GLN A 31 -16.28 -16.38 34.74
N GLN A 32 -16.47 -16.68 36.04
CA GLN A 32 -17.44 -17.67 36.50
C GLN A 32 -18.90 -17.31 36.18
N HIS A 33 -19.23 -16.02 36.02
CA HIS A 33 -20.58 -15.54 35.72
C HIS A 33 -20.77 -15.17 34.25
N ASP A 34 -19.82 -15.46 33.36
CA ASP A 34 -19.94 -15.10 31.94
C ASP A 34 -20.92 -16.01 31.17
N LEU A 35 -21.39 -15.50 30.04
CA LEU A 35 -22.31 -16.19 29.13
C LEU A 35 -21.53 -16.84 27.99
N VAL A 36 -21.95 -18.03 27.57
CA VAL A 36 -21.34 -18.73 26.44
C VAL A 36 -22.44 -19.11 25.47
N VAL A 37 -22.32 -18.75 24.20
CA VAL A 37 -23.25 -19.17 23.14
C VAL A 37 -22.56 -20.18 22.24
N VAL A 38 -23.20 -21.31 21.97
CA VAL A 38 -22.64 -22.37 21.13
C VAL A 38 -23.50 -22.64 19.90
N SER A 39 -22.84 -23.01 18.81
CA SER A 39 -23.49 -23.54 17.61
C SER A 39 -23.53 -25.08 17.69
N ALA A 40 -24.26 -25.73 16.78
CA ALA A 40 -24.16 -27.18 16.62
C ALA A 40 -22.70 -27.60 16.30
N ALA A 41 -22.29 -28.76 16.83
CA ALA A 41 -20.94 -29.30 16.64
C ALA A 41 -20.67 -29.67 15.17
N GLY A 42 -19.53 -29.23 14.63
CA GLY A 42 -19.08 -29.57 13.28
C GLY A 42 -20.12 -29.29 12.18
N LYS A 43 -20.50 -30.33 11.43
CA LYS A 43 -21.48 -30.26 10.33
C LYS A 43 -22.89 -30.74 10.72
N THR A 44 -23.19 -30.83 12.02
CA THR A 44 -24.44 -31.43 12.53
C THR A 44 -25.70 -30.77 11.96
N THR A 45 -25.75 -29.43 11.86
CA THR A 45 -26.91 -28.73 11.28
C THR A 45 -27.17 -29.14 9.84
N ASN A 46 -26.13 -29.24 9.01
CA ASN A 46 -26.26 -29.69 7.62
C ASN A 46 -26.76 -31.14 7.55
N GLN A 47 -26.23 -32.01 8.40
CA GLN A 47 -26.67 -33.39 8.48
C GLN A 47 -28.14 -33.52 8.93
N LEU A 48 -28.61 -32.64 9.82
CA LEU A 48 -30.01 -32.59 10.24
C LEU A 48 -30.92 -32.04 9.12
N ILE A 49 -30.45 -31.06 8.34
CA ILE A 49 -31.16 -30.58 7.14
C ILE A 49 -31.30 -31.72 6.12
N ASP A 50 -30.21 -32.45 5.86
CA ASP A 50 -30.22 -33.60 4.96
C ASP A 50 -31.19 -34.68 5.47
N PHE A 51 -31.15 -34.99 6.77
CA PHE A 51 -32.09 -35.93 7.41
C PHE A 51 -33.55 -35.52 7.20
N VAL A 52 -33.91 -34.27 7.48
CA VAL A 52 -35.27 -33.74 7.27
C VAL A 52 -35.66 -33.81 5.79
N SER A 53 -34.75 -33.50 4.88
CA SER A 53 -35.03 -33.55 3.44
C SER A 53 -35.23 -34.98 2.93
N HIS A 54 -34.56 -35.96 3.54
CA HIS A 54 -34.65 -37.37 3.19
C HIS A 54 -35.87 -38.04 3.83
N ILE A 55 -36.34 -37.60 5.00
CA ILE A 55 -37.49 -38.23 5.67
C ILE A 55 -38.75 -38.22 4.81
N GLU A 56 -38.88 -37.22 3.92
CA GLU A 56 -40.00 -37.09 2.99
C GLU A 56 -39.81 -37.87 1.69
N LYS A 57 -38.58 -38.26 1.34
CA LYS A 57 -38.20 -38.84 0.05
C LYS A 57 -37.80 -40.31 0.13
N ASP A 58 -36.94 -40.65 1.10
CA ASP A 58 -36.35 -41.98 1.29
C ASP A 58 -36.08 -42.24 2.78
N SER A 59 -36.93 -43.08 3.38
CA SER A 59 -36.83 -43.46 4.79
C SER A 59 -35.53 -44.21 5.13
N LEU A 60 -34.92 -44.93 4.18
CA LEU A 60 -33.69 -45.69 4.42
C LEU A 60 -32.49 -44.75 4.50
N THR A 61 -32.39 -43.79 3.57
CA THR A 61 -31.35 -42.75 3.62
C THR A 61 -31.50 -41.87 4.85
N ALA A 62 -32.73 -41.49 5.21
CA ALA A 62 -32.98 -40.73 6.45
C ALA A 62 -32.49 -41.49 7.69
N HIS A 63 -32.75 -42.81 7.78
CA HIS A 63 -32.27 -43.61 8.90
C HIS A 63 -30.73 -43.70 8.95
N GLN A 64 -30.08 -43.88 7.80
CA GLN A 64 -28.60 -43.88 7.70
C GLN A 64 -28.01 -42.54 8.15
N GLN A 65 -28.62 -41.43 7.72
CA GLN A 65 -28.19 -40.10 8.10
C GLN A 65 -28.32 -39.87 9.61
N LEU A 66 -29.44 -40.29 10.22
CA LEU A 66 -29.65 -40.20 11.66
C LEU A 66 -28.67 -41.09 12.45
N GLN A 67 -28.34 -42.28 11.93
CA GLN A 67 -27.31 -43.12 12.54
C GLN A 67 -25.93 -42.47 12.50
N ALA A 68 -25.56 -41.82 11.39
CA ALA A 68 -24.29 -41.09 11.29
C ALA A 68 -24.21 -39.93 12.29
N ILE A 69 -25.30 -39.16 12.44
CA ILE A 69 -25.41 -38.09 13.45
C ILE A 69 -25.23 -38.69 14.85
N ARG A 70 -25.96 -39.77 15.16
CA ARG A 70 -25.88 -40.43 16.47
C ARG A 70 -24.46 -40.91 16.76
N GLN A 71 -23.80 -41.57 15.81
CA GLN A 71 -22.44 -42.07 15.98
C GLN A 71 -21.45 -40.93 16.25
N TYR A 72 -21.55 -39.83 15.51
CA TYR A 72 -20.70 -38.66 15.71
C TYR A 72 -20.89 -38.05 17.11
N GLN A 73 -22.13 -37.88 17.56
CA GLN A 73 -22.43 -37.35 18.90
C GLN A 73 -21.99 -38.32 20.02
N THR A 74 -22.17 -39.62 19.82
CA THR A 74 -21.67 -40.67 20.74
C THR A 74 -20.16 -40.60 20.88
N GLN A 75 -19.42 -40.49 19.77
CA GLN A 75 -17.97 -40.39 19.79
C GLN A 75 -17.48 -39.16 20.58
N LEU A 76 -18.10 -37.99 20.38
CA LEU A 76 -17.77 -36.79 21.15
C LEU A 76 -17.97 -36.98 22.66
N ILE A 77 -19.06 -37.64 23.07
CA ILE A 77 -19.33 -37.92 24.50
C ILE A 77 -18.26 -38.85 25.08
N GLU A 78 -17.93 -39.93 24.36
CA GLU A 78 -16.94 -40.93 24.79
C GLU A 78 -15.52 -40.36 24.90
N GLU A 79 -15.14 -39.44 24.00
CA GLU A 79 -13.83 -38.79 24.01
C GLU A 79 -13.66 -37.80 25.17
N LEU A 80 -14.75 -37.12 25.57
CA LEU A 80 -14.69 -35.95 26.46
C LEU A 80 -15.12 -36.23 27.90
N LEU A 81 -16.04 -37.18 28.11
CA LEU A 81 -16.70 -37.41 29.40
C LEU A 81 -16.46 -38.83 29.91
N ASN A 82 -16.45 -38.98 31.24
CA ASN A 82 -16.29 -40.27 31.89
C ASN A 82 -17.33 -40.48 33.01
N GLY A 83 -17.57 -41.75 33.35
CA GLY A 83 -18.43 -42.16 34.47
C GLY A 83 -19.91 -41.81 34.28
N ASP A 84 -20.63 -41.63 35.40
CA ASP A 84 -22.09 -41.46 35.43
C ASP A 84 -22.61 -40.30 34.57
N ILE A 85 -21.80 -39.25 34.38
CA ILE A 85 -22.17 -38.09 33.55
C ILE A 85 -22.22 -38.49 32.07
N ALA A 86 -21.24 -39.25 31.59
CA ALA A 86 -21.21 -39.74 30.22
C ALA A 86 -22.39 -40.68 29.94
N ASP A 87 -22.66 -41.62 30.86
CA ASP A 87 -23.78 -42.56 30.75
C ASP A 87 -25.13 -41.84 30.69
N HIS A 88 -25.31 -40.79 31.50
CA HIS A 88 -26.53 -39.99 31.50
C HIS A 88 -26.75 -39.27 30.16
N LEU A 89 -25.73 -38.57 29.65
CA LEU A 89 -25.82 -37.87 28.36
C LEU A 89 -26.02 -38.85 27.20
N MET A 90 -25.36 -40.00 27.22
CA MET A 90 -25.52 -41.05 26.21
C MET A 90 -26.95 -41.59 26.19
N SER A 91 -27.55 -41.83 27.36
CA SER A 91 -28.94 -42.27 27.49
C SER A 91 -29.92 -41.25 26.92
N GLN A 92 -29.73 -39.96 27.25
CA GLN A 92 -30.55 -38.87 26.70
C GLN A 92 -30.43 -38.77 25.18
N LEU A 93 -29.22 -38.80 24.62
CA LEU A 93 -28.97 -38.77 23.18
C LEU A 93 -29.68 -39.94 22.47
N ASN A 94 -29.58 -41.15 23.03
CA ASN A 94 -30.22 -42.34 22.47
C ASN A 94 -31.75 -42.22 22.47
N GLN A 95 -32.33 -41.64 23.53
CA GLN A 95 -33.77 -41.40 23.62
C GLN A 95 -34.22 -40.36 22.58
N GLU A 96 -33.50 -39.24 22.44
CA GLU A 96 -33.81 -38.19 21.47
C GLU A 96 -33.67 -38.69 20.03
N CYS A 97 -32.59 -39.42 19.71
CA CYS A 97 -32.44 -40.08 18.40
C CYS A 97 -33.58 -41.07 18.11
N SER A 98 -34.07 -41.80 19.12
CA SER A 98 -35.21 -42.71 18.95
C SER A 98 -36.51 -41.97 18.67
N GLN A 99 -36.71 -40.79 19.28
CA GLN A 99 -37.85 -39.92 19.02
C GLN A 99 -37.78 -39.34 17.60
N LEU A 100 -36.60 -38.90 17.15
CA LEU A 100 -36.36 -38.43 15.79
C LEU A 100 -36.64 -39.53 14.76
N ALA A 101 -36.23 -40.77 15.03
CA ALA A 101 -36.50 -41.92 14.18
C ALA A 101 -37.99 -42.27 14.07
N ALA A 102 -38.81 -41.86 15.05
CA ALA A 102 -40.26 -42.12 15.08
C ALA A 102 -41.10 -41.02 14.38
N LEU A 103 -40.47 -39.96 13.87
CA LEU A 103 -41.17 -38.89 13.17
C LEU A 103 -41.84 -39.39 11.88
N THR A 104 -43.06 -38.94 11.62
CA THR A 104 -43.86 -39.34 10.46
C THR A 104 -44.06 -38.15 9.51
N PRO A 105 -43.67 -38.22 8.23
CA PRO A 105 -43.86 -37.14 7.26
C PRO A 105 -45.35 -36.99 6.84
N PRO A 106 -45.77 -35.81 6.31
CA PRO A 106 -44.98 -34.59 6.10
C PRO A 106 -44.76 -33.82 7.42
N LEU A 107 -43.57 -33.25 7.58
CA LEU A 107 -43.23 -32.48 8.78
C LEU A 107 -43.67 -31.02 8.60
N SER A 108 -44.33 -30.46 9.62
CA SER A 108 -44.59 -29.02 9.66
C SER A 108 -43.28 -28.23 9.79
N TYR A 109 -43.27 -26.97 9.36
CA TYR A 109 -42.09 -26.11 9.51
C TYR A 109 -41.60 -26.02 10.97
N ALA A 110 -42.53 -26.01 11.93
CA ALA A 110 -42.21 -26.04 13.35
C ALA A 110 -41.54 -27.35 13.79
N GLN A 111 -41.98 -28.50 13.26
CA GLN A 111 -41.35 -29.80 13.51
C GLN A 111 -39.95 -29.85 12.90
N GLN A 112 -39.78 -29.40 11.65
CA GLN A 112 -38.47 -29.31 11.00
C GLN A 112 -37.52 -28.43 11.82
N SER A 113 -37.99 -27.25 12.25
CA SER A 113 -37.23 -26.33 13.10
C SER A 113 -36.83 -26.97 14.44
N ALA A 114 -37.72 -27.75 15.06
CA ALA A 114 -37.42 -28.48 16.29
C ALA A 114 -36.36 -29.58 16.08
N VAL A 115 -36.38 -30.27 14.94
CA VAL A 115 -35.34 -31.25 14.58
C VAL A 115 -33.98 -30.57 14.45
N LEU A 116 -33.91 -29.45 13.72
CA LEU A 116 -32.65 -28.72 13.52
C LEU A 116 -32.07 -28.18 14.84
N ALA A 117 -32.92 -27.76 15.77
CA ALA A 117 -32.53 -27.23 17.08
C ALA A 117 -31.75 -28.22 17.96
N HIS A 118 -31.86 -29.54 17.70
CA HIS A 118 -31.12 -30.54 18.48
C HIS A 118 -29.60 -30.35 18.40
N GLY A 119 -29.09 -29.84 17.27
CA GLY A 119 -27.66 -29.63 17.08
C GLY A 119 -27.05 -28.72 18.17
N GLU A 120 -27.64 -27.55 18.39
CA GLU A 120 -27.20 -26.60 19.42
C GLU A 120 -27.50 -27.10 20.84
N VAL A 121 -28.60 -27.81 21.03
CA VAL A 121 -28.97 -28.38 22.33
C VAL A 121 -27.95 -29.43 22.78
N TRP A 122 -27.52 -30.31 21.88
CA TRP A 122 -26.50 -31.32 22.16
C TRP A 122 -25.15 -30.69 22.50
N SER A 123 -24.71 -29.70 21.70
CA SER A 123 -23.41 -29.06 21.93
C SER A 123 -23.38 -28.27 23.25
N ALA A 124 -24.47 -27.57 23.60
CA ALA A 124 -24.58 -26.83 24.86
C ALA A 124 -24.55 -27.76 26.08
N ARG A 125 -25.28 -28.87 26.03
CA ARG A 125 -25.29 -29.87 27.12
C ARG A 125 -23.91 -30.52 27.29
N LEU A 126 -23.28 -30.93 26.19
CA LEU A 126 -21.95 -31.55 26.21
C LEU A 126 -20.89 -30.60 26.79
N LEU A 127 -20.86 -29.33 26.33
CA LEU A 127 -19.89 -28.35 26.84
C LEU A 127 -20.11 -28.07 28.34
N ALA A 128 -21.36 -27.92 28.78
CA ALA A 128 -21.66 -27.70 30.20
C ALA A 128 -21.24 -28.89 31.07
N ALA A 129 -21.49 -30.13 30.61
CA ALA A 129 -21.04 -31.34 31.31
C ALA A 129 -19.51 -31.41 31.40
N LEU A 130 -18.81 -31.12 30.29
CA LEU A 130 -17.35 -31.13 30.23
C LEU A 130 -16.73 -30.10 31.18
N LEU A 131 -17.25 -28.87 31.19
CA LEU A 131 -16.79 -27.81 32.09
C LEU A 131 -16.94 -28.22 33.56
N ASN A 132 -18.09 -28.82 33.94
CA ASN A 132 -18.29 -29.30 35.30
C ASN A 132 -17.34 -30.45 35.67
N GLN A 133 -17.05 -31.38 34.75
CA GLN A 133 -16.04 -32.42 34.95
C GLN A 133 -14.64 -31.82 35.20
N GLN A 134 -14.34 -30.70 34.57
CA GLN A 134 -13.10 -29.91 34.74
C GLN A 134 -13.17 -28.91 35.90
N GLN A 135 -14.15 -29.05 36.82
CA GLN A 135 -14.32 -28.18 37.99
C GLN A 135 -14.60 -26.70 37.66
N LEU A 136 -15.17 -26.42 36.50
CA LEU A 136 -15.63 -25.11 36.08
C LEU A 136 -17.17 -25.10 36.13
N PRO A 137 -17.80 -24.47 37.15
CA PRO A 137 -19.24 -24.50 37.30
C PRO A 137 -19.96 -23.91 36.08
N ALA A 138 -20.78 -24.73 35.43
CA ALA A 138 -21.50 -24.37 34.22
C ALA A 138 -22.89 -25.00 34.16
N ILE A 139 -23.83 -24.36 33.47
CA ILE A 139 -25.16 -24.91 33.21
C ILE A 139 -25.56 -24.72 31.76
N ALA A 140 -26.14 -25.76 31.15
CA ALA A 140 -26.72 -25.66 29.81
C ALA A 140 -28.10 -25.01 29.89
N GLN A 141 -28.34 -24.00 29.05
CA GLN A 141 -29.58 -23.25 28.98
C GLN A 141 -30.10 -23.21 27.54
N ASP A 142 -31.32 -23.71 27.36
CA ASP A 142 -32.01 -23.60 26.08
C ASP A 142 -32.51 -22.17 25.88
N ALA A 143 -32.14 -21.55 24.76
CA ALA A 143 -32.51 -20.18 24.42
C ALA A 143 -34.01 -20.03 24.18
N ARG A 144 -34.73 -21.09 23.81
CA ARG A 144 -36.20 -21.08 23.68
C ARG A 144 -36.89 -20.75 24.99
N ALA A 145 -36.24 -20.97 26.14
CA ALA A 145 -36.80 -20.59 27.43
C ALA A 145 -37.02 -19.06 27.55
N PHE A 146 -36.20 -18.24 26.88
CA PHE A 146 -36.23 -16.79 27.05
C PHE A 146 -36.22 -15.97 25.75
N LEU A 147 -35.62 -16.42 24.65
CA LEU A 147 -35.68 -15.72 23.36
C LEU A 147 -37.06 -15.91 22.73
N ARG A 148 -37.68 -14.81 22.34
CA ARG A 148 -38.97 -14.77 21.65
C ARG A 148 -38.81 -14.17 20.26
N ALA A 149 -39.27 -14.88 19.24
CA ALA A 149 -39.25 -14.42 17.85
C ALA A 149 -40.44 -15.05 17.10
N GLU A 150 -41.01 -14.35 16.13
CA GLU A 150 -42.07 -14.89 15.27
C GLU A 150 -41.48 -15.39 13.95
N THR A 151 -42.14 -16.39 13.34
CA THR A 151 -41.69 -16.99 12.07
C THR A 151 -41.73 -15.98 10.93
N GLY A 152 -40.68 -15.98 10.11
CA GLY A 152 -40.57 -15.15 8.90
C GLY A 152 -39.28 -15.46 8.13
N PRO A 153 -39.05 -14.80 6.99
CA PRO A 153 -37.83 -14.99 6.19
C PRO A 153 -36.55 -14.66 6.97
N GLN A 154 -36.60 -13.65 7.84
CA GLN A 154 -35.55 -13.32 8.80
C GLN A 154 -36.16 -13.00 10.17
N PRO A 155 -36.34 -14.00 11.05
CA PRO A 155 -37.00 -13.80 12.34
C PRO A 155 -36.24 -12.82 13.24
N GLU A 156 -36.93 -11.78 13.74
CA GLU A 156 -36.38 -10.80 14.67
C GLU A 156 -36.72 -11.17 16.12
N VAL A 157 -35.79 -10.94 17.04
CA VAL A 157 -36.00 -11.23 18.46
C VAL A 157 -36.75 -10.07 19.10
N ASP A 158 -37.89 -10.36 19.70
CA ASP A 158 -38.65 -9.42 20.51
C ASP A 158 -37.90 -9.16 21.83
N ARG A 159 -37.20 -8.03 21.87
CA ARG A 159 -36.39 -7.62 23.02
C ARG A 159 -37.23 -7.39 24.27
N THR A 160 -38.44 -6.85 24.10
CA THR A 160 -39.34 -6.51 25.21
C THR A 160 -39.82 -7.76 25.92
N ARG A 161 -40.16 -8.81 25.17
CA ARG A 161 -40.56 -10.11 25.75
C ARG A 161 -39.37 -10.93 26.25
N SER A 162 -38.20 -10.83 25.59
CA SER A 162 -37.04 -11.67 25.92
C SER A 162 -36.21 -11.18 27.11
N ALA A 163 -36.06 -9.86 27.29
CA ALA A 163 -35.26 -9.28 28.36
C ALA A 163 -35.67 -9.71 29.79
N PRO A 164 -36.96 -9.66 30.20
CA PRO A 164 -37.33 -10.05 31.56
C PRO A 164 -37.08 -11.54 31.82
N LEU A 165 -37.35 -12.40 30.83
CA LEU A 165 -37.12 -13.85 30.93
C LEU A 165 -35.64 -14.18 31.07
N LEU A 166 -34.77 -13.53 30.30
CA LEU A 166 -33.33 -13.72 30.43
C LEU A 166 -32.85 -13.32 31.82
N LYS A 167 -33.33 -12.17 32.34
CA LYS A 167 -32.96 -11.69 33.67
C LYS A 167 -33.34 -12.68 34.79
N GLU A 168 -34.49 -13.33 34.68
CA GLU A 168 -34.93 -14.38 35.62
C GLU A 168 -33.98 -15.59 35.58
N ILE A 169 -33.60 -16.06 34.40
CA ILE A 169 -32.64 -17.17 34.23
C ILE A 169 -31.27 -16.81 34.82
N LEU A 170 -30.74 -15.61 34.51
CA LEU A 170 -29.44 -15.18 35.03
C LEU A 170 -29.45 -15.05 36.57
N ALA A 171 -30.57 -14.65 37.16
CA ALA A 171 -30.71 -14.57 38.61
C ALA A 171 -30.74 -15.94 39.31
N GLN A 172 -31.14 -17.02 38.61
CA GLN A 172 -31.11 -18.39 39.12
C GLN A 172 -29.68 -18.97 39.18
N HIS A 173 -28.77 -18.46 38.34
CA HIS A 173 -27.42 -19.00 38.18
C HIS A 173 -26.30 -17.95 38.37
N PRO A 174 -26.26 -17.22 39.51
CA PRO A 174 -25.37 -16.07 39.67
C PRO A 174 -23.87 -16.41 39.78
N GLN A 175 -23.53 -17.69 40.00
CA GLN A 175 -22.17 -18.19 40.20
C GLN A 175 -21.82 -19.33 39.23
N GLN A 176 -22.47 -19.39 38.07
CA GLN A 176 -22.22 -20.41 37.06
C GLN A 176 -22.13 -19.78 35.68
N ARG A 177 -21.29 -20.36 34.82
CA ARG A 177 -21.27 -20.00 33.40
C ARG A 177 -22.54 -20.54 32.77
N VAL A 178 -23.25 -19.70 32.03
CA VAL A 178 -24.50 -20.11 31.37
C VAL A 178 -24.17 -20.43 29.91
N ILE A 179 -24.23 -21.71 29.55
CA ILE A 179 -23.97 -22.23 28.21
C ILE A 179 -25.28 -22.27 27.43
N ILE A 180 -25.47 -21.30 26.56
CA ILE A 180 -26.72 -21.01 25.86
C ILE A 180 -26.68 -21.54 24.43
N THR A 181 -27.76 -22.17 23.99
CA THR A 181 -27.94 -22.57 22.58
C THR A 181 -28.04 -21.35 21.67
N GLY A 182 -27.23 -21.28 20.60
CA GLY A 182 -27.41 -20.30 19.52
C GLY A 182 -28.58 -20.66 18.59
N PHE A 183 -28.80 -19.85 17.55
CA PHE A 183 -29.67 -20.14 16.39
C PHE A 183 -31.18 -20.29 16.65
N ILE A 184 -31.63 -20.57 17.87
CA ILE A 184 -33.00 -20.99 18.17
C ILE A 184 -33.73 -20.01 19.10
N ALA A 185 -35.03 -19.86 18.88
CA ALA A 185 -35.96 -19.04 19.67
C ALA A 185 -37.35 -19.70 19.72
N GLN A 186 -38.30 -19.09 20.43
CA GLN A 186 -39.67 -19.59 20.55
C GLN A 186 -40.70 -18.54 20.11
N ASN A 187 -41.73 -18.94 19.36
CA ASN A 187 -42.84 -18.05 19.00
C ASN A 187 -43.93 -17.98 20.08
N SER A 188 -44.94 -17.15 19.85
CA SER A 188 -46.12 -17.05 20.72
C SER A 188 -46.93 -18.35 20.86
N ALA A 189 -46.85 -19.27 19.90
CA ALA A 189 -47.50 -20.59 19.92
C ALA A 189 -46.66 -21.68 20.62
N MET A 190 -45.54 -21.30 21.26
CA MET A 190 -44.59 -22.21 21.92
C MET A 190 -43.79 -23.13 20.97
N GLU A 191 -43.80 -22.83 19.68
CA GLU A 191 -43.07 -23.56 18.65
C GLU A 191 -41.63 -23.04 18.48
N THR A 192 -40.74 -23.91 17.99
CA THR A 192 -39.34 -23.55 17.73
C THR A 192 -39.24 -22.68 16.48
N VAL A 193 -38.50 -21.58 16.58
CA VAL A 193 -38.17 -20.67 15.49
C VAL A 193 -36.66 -20.65 15.30
N LEU A 194 -36.22 -20.83 14.06
CA LEU A 194 -34.81 -20.70 13.68
C LEU A 194 -34.52 -19.25 13.29
N LEU A 195 -33.43 -18.69 13.80
CA LEU A 195 -33.05 -17.30 13.55
C LEU A 195 -32.37 -17.10 12.19
N GLY A 196 -32.27 -18.14 11.35
CA GLY A 196 -31.70 -18.06 10.00
C GLY A 196 -30.16 -18.02 9.97
N ARG A 197 -29.60 -17.59 8.84
CA ARG A 197 -28.15 -17.61 8.56
C ARG A 197 -27.35 -16.84 9.61
N ASN A 198 -26.25 -17.43 10.06
CA ASN A 198 -25.42 -16.94 11.18
C ASN A 198 -26.23 -16.66 12.45
N GLY A 199 -27.33 -17.40 12.64
CA GLY A 199 -28.24 -17.19 13.75
C GLY A 199 -27.58 -17.34 15.11
N SER A 200 -26.51 -18.12 15.26
CA SER A 200 -25.74 -18.21 16.51
C SER A 200 -24.96 -16.92 16.84
N ASP A 201 -24.41 -16.24 15.84
CA ASP A 201 -23.72 -14.95 16.04
C ASP A 201 -24.73 -13.85 16.37
N TYR A 202 -25.88 -13.89 15.69
CA TYR A 202 -27.01 -13.02 15.99
C TYR A 202 -27.57 -13.29 17.40
N SER A 203 -27.72 -14.56 17.82
CA SER A 203 -28.08 -14.92 19.19
C SER A 203 -27.08 -14.34 20.18
N ALA A 204 -25.78 -14.50 19.95
CA ALA A 204 -24.73 -14.00 20.84
C ALA A 204 -24.79 -12.49 21.05
N THR A 205 -24.87 -11.73 19.96
CA THR A 205 -24.96 -10.26 20.03
C THR A 205 -26.30 -9.80 20.58
N MET A 206 -27.41 -10.48 20.28
CA MET A 206 -28.72 -10.14 20.85
C MET A 206 -28.77 -10.44 22.36
N ILE A 207 -28.31 -11.62 22.80
CA ILE A 207 -28.22 -11.98 24.22
C ILE A 207 -27.29 -11.00 24.94
N GLY A 208 -26.16 -10.65 24.34
CA GLY A 208 -25.24 -9.65 24.89
C GLY A 208 -25.91 -8.29 25.09
N ALA A 209 -26.71 -7.84 24.12
CA ALA A 209 -27.50 -6.62 24.25
C ALA A 209 -28.56 -6.71 25.36
N LEU A 210 -29.26 -7.85 25.48
CA LEU A 210 -30.32 -8.05 26.47
C LEU A 210 -29.77 -8.16 27.90
N ALA A 211 -28.59 -8.77 28.06
CA ALA A 211 -27.90 -8.92 29.34
C ALA A 211 -27.01 -7.72 29.71
N ASP A 212 -26.90 -6.71 28.85
CA ASP A 212 -26.05 -5.53 29.02
C ASP A 212 -24.57 -5.90 29.29
N VAL A 213 -24.05 -6.88 28.54
CA VAL A 213 -22.65 -7.32 28.67
C VAL A 213 -21.70 -6.26 28.16
N GLU A 214 -20.50 -6.19 28.74
CA GLU A 214 -19.48 -5.24 28.32
C GLU A 214 -18.90 -5.60 26.95
N ARG A 215 -18.72 -6.90 26.69
CA ARG A 215 -18.06 -7.42 25.49
C ARG A 215 -18.70 -8.72 25.02
N VAL A 216 -18.84 -8.83 23.70
CA VAL A 216 -19.11 -10.09 22.99
C VAL A 216 -17.85 -10.46 22.20
N THR A 217 -17.35 -11.68 22.40
CA THR A 217 -16.25 -12.24 21.60
C THR A 217 -16.77 -13.39 20.74
N ILE A 218 -16.67 -13.25 19.42
CA ILE A 218 -16.94 -14.32 18.47
C ILE A 218 -15.62 -15.06 18.20
N TRP A 219 -15.58 -16.32 18.61
CA TRP A 219 -14.50 -17.24 18.36
C TRP A 219 -14.80 -18.03 17.08
N SER A 220 -13.90 -17.89 16.10
CA SER A 220 -14.01 -18.49 14.77
C SER A 220 -12.72 -19.21 14.39
N ASP A 221 -12.63 -19.69 13.15
CA ASP A 221 -11.41 -20.28 12.60
C ASP A 221 -10.34 -19.23 12.24
N VAL A 222 -10.73 -17.98 11.98
CA VAL A 222 -9.82 -16.87 11.65
C VAL A 222 -9.59 -15.91 12.82
N ALA A 223 -8.42 -15.25 12.83
CA ALA A 223 -8.04 -14.32 13.90
C ALA A 223 -8.88 -13.03 13.94
N GLY A 224 -9.51 -12.66 12.82
CA GLY A 224 -10.31 -11.44 12.69
C GLY A 224 -10.53 -11.05 11.23
N VAL A 225 -10.75 -9.77 10.98
CA VAL A 225 -10.88 -9.21 9.63
C VAL A 225 -9.50 -8.82 9.10
N TYR A 226 -9.16 -9.29 7.91
CA TYR A 226 -7.93 -8.98 7.21
C TYR A 226 -8.18 -7.96 6.08
N SER A 227 -7.11 -7.32 5.57
CA SER A 227 -7.18 -6.41 4.43
C SER A 227 -7.55 -7.07 3.09
N ALA A 228 -7.45 -8.39 3.00
CA ALA A 228 -8.05 -9.26 1.98
C ALA A 228 -8.22 -10.67 2.57
N ASP A 229 -8.86 -11.61 1.87
CA ASP A 229 -8.92 -13.00 2.31
C ASP A 229 -7.48 -13.58 2.38
N PRO A 230 -6.97 -13.97 3.58
CA PRO A 230 -5.60 -14.47 3.73
C PRO A 230 -5.35 -15.82 3.06
N ARG A 231 -6.42 -16.50 2.57
CA ARG A 231 -6.30 -17.72 1.75
C ARG A 231 -6.04 -17.41 0.28
N VAL A 232 -6.25 -16.16 -0.13
CA VAL A 232 -6.09 -15.66 -1.51
C VAL A 232 -4.87 -14.74 -1.62
N VAL A 233 -4.60 -13.94 -0.58
CA VAL A 233 -3.55 -12.92 -0.55
C VAL A 233 -2.62 -13.20 0.62
N ASP A 234 -1.39 -13.65 0.34
CA ASP A 234 -0.42 -14.08 1.37
C ASP A 234 0.04 -12.92 2.27
N ASP A 235 0.09 -11.69 1.75
CA ASP A 235 0.45 -10.46 2.48
C ASP A 235 -0.76 -9.72 3.09
N ALA A 236 -1.91 -10.40 3.20
CA ALA A 236 -3.08 -9.86 3.89
C ALA A 236 -2.76 -9.55 5.36
N CYS A 237 -3.08 -8.33 5.77
CA CYS A 237 -2.77 -7.82 7.11
C CYS A 237 -4.01 -7.88 8.00
N LEU A 238 -3.87 -8.38 9.23
CA LEU A 238 -4.93 -8.36 10.24
C LEU A 238 -5.23 -6.92 10.65
N LEU A 239 -6.50 -6.54 10.65
CA LEU A 239 -6.96 -5.21 11.08
C LEU A 239 -7.30 -5.28 12.58
N PRO A 240 -6.52 -4.65 13.48
CA PRO A 240 -6.79 -4.72 14.92
C PRO A 240 -8.08 -3.99 15.31
N LEU A 241 -8.48 -3.00 14.50
CA LEU A 241 -9.61 -2.13 14.75
C LEU A 241 -10.37 -1.92 13.44
N LEU A 242 -11.69 -2.14 13.49
CA LEU A 242 -12.60 -1.90 12.37
C LEU A 242 -13.76 -1.02 12.83
N ARG A 243 -14.14 -0.02 12.04
CA ARG A 243 -15.29 0.80 12.38
C ARG A 243 -16.58 0.02 12.17
N LEU A 244 -17.59 0.31 12.99
CA LEU A 244 -18.89 -0.37 12.88
C LEU A 244 -19.57 -0.14 11.52
N ASP A 245 -19.41 1.03 10.91
CA ASP A 245 -19.96 1.31 9.57
C ASP A 245 -19.19 0.59 8.45
N GLU A 246 -17.86 0.53 8.54
CA GLU A 246 -17.03 -0.30 7.64
C GLU A 246 -17.35 -1.79 7.79
N ALA A 247 -17.59 -2.27 9.02
CA ALA A 247 -18.00 -3.64 9.31
C ALA A 247 -19.38 -3.96 8.74
N ASN A 248 -20.35 -3.04 8.89
CA ASN A 248 -21.68 -3.16 8.28
C ASN A 248 -21.60 -3.23 6.75
N GLU A 249 -20.74 -2.40 6.16
CA GLU A 249 -20.53 -2.37 4.71
C GLU A 249 -19.93 -3.69 4.20
N LEU A 250 -18.92 -4.23 4.89
CA LEU A 250 -18.35 -5.54 4.59
C LEU A 250 -19.38 -6.66 4.72
N ALA A 251 -20.18 -6.63 5.77
CA ALA A 251 -21.21 -7.62 6.03
C ALA A 251 -22.34 -7.57 4.97
N ARG A 252 -22.70 -6.36 4.50
CA ARG A 252 -23.62 -6.15 3.37
C ARG A 252 -23.06 -6.74 2.08
N LEU A 253 -21.74 -6.67 1.86
CA LEU A 253 -21.04 -7.28 0.73
C LEU A 253 -20.79 -8.80 0.92
N ALA A 254 -21.42 -9.42 1.91
CA ALA A 254 -21.34 -10.84 2.23
C ALA A 254 -19.89 -11.35 2.44
N ALA A 255 -19.03 -10.53 3.04
CA ALA A 255 -17.71 -10.96 3.46
C ALA A 255 -17.83 -12.17 4.42
N PRO A 256 -17.08 -13.28 4.21
CA PRO A 256 -17.28 -14.53 4.97
C PRO A 256 -17.19 -14.41 6.50
N VAL A 257 -16.45 -13.40 7.00
CA VAL A 257 -16.12 -13.23 8.42
C VAL A 257 -17.22 -12.50 9.20
N LEU A 258 -18.08 -11.71 8.54
CA LEU A 258 -19.07 -10.86 9.20
C LEU A 258 -20.43 -10.94 8.52
N HIS A 259 -21.48 -10.99 9.34
CA HIS A 259 -22.86 -10.99 8.86
C HIS A 259 -23.63 -9.78 9.39
N SER A 260 -24.45 -9.17 8.54
CA SER A 260 -25.13 -7.90 8.85
C SER A 260 -26.01 -8.01 10.10
N ARG A 261 -26.67 -9.16 10.25
CA ARG A 261 -27.51 -9.48 11.40
C ARG A 261 -26.73 -9.52 12.71
N THR A 262 -25.49 -9.99 12.71
CA THR A 262 -24.62 -9.99 13.90
C THR A 262 -24.34 -8.57 14.38
N LEU A 263 -24.25 -7.60 13.47
CA LEU A 263 -23.92 -6.23 13.81
C LEU A 263 -25.14 -5.41 14.26
N GLN A 264 -26.36 -5.81 13.89
CA GLN A 264 -27.58 -5.06 14.21
C GLN A 264 -27.79 -4.82 15.72
N PRO A 265 -27.65 -5.81 16.62
CA PRO A 265 -27.72 -5.55 18.07
C PRO A 265 -26.57 -4.66 18.56
N VAL A 266 -25.40 -4.79 17.93
CA VAL A 266 -24.19 -4.00 18.20
C VAL A 266 -24.30 -2.56 17.70
N VAL A 267 -25.26 -2.21 16.84
CA VAL A 267 -25.54 -0.80 16.51
C VAL A 267 -26.29 -0.08 17.64
N HIS A 268 -27.13 -0.81 18.38
CA HIS A 268 -28.08 -0.23 19.34
C HIS A 268 -27.72 -0.43 20.83
N SER A 269 -26.60 -1.07 21.15
CA SER A 269 -26.14 -1.33 22.54
C SER A 269 -25.00 -0.40 22.98
N THR A 270 -24.21 -0.73 24.00
CA THR A 270 -22.88 -0.15 24.25
C THR A 270 -21.77 -1.20 24.26
N MET A 271 -22.09 -2.43 23.86
CA MET A 271 -21.17 -3.58 23.95
C MET A 271 -20.05 -3.46 22.91
N GLU A 272 -18.84 -3.89 23.28
CA GLU A 272 -17.75 -4.13 22.34
C GLU A 272 -17.95 -5.47 21.61
N LEU A 273 -17.66 -5.53 20.31
CA LEU A 273 -17.63 -6.79 19.56
C LEU A 273 -16.19 -7.11 19.14
N HIS A 274 -15.72 -8.28 19.53
CA HIS A 274 -14.39 -8.80 19.21
C HIS A 274 -14.51 -10.04 18.33
N LEU A 275 -13.61 -10.17 17.35
CA LEU A 275 -13.42 -11.37 16.55
C LEU A 275 -12.05 -11.96 16.87
N ARG A 276 -12.00 -13.26 17.17
CA ARG A 276 -10.76 -14.00 17.50
C ARG A 276 -10.79 -15.41 16.91
N SER A 277 -9.60 -16.02 16.80
CA SER A 277 -9.49 -17.44 16.43
C SER A 277 -9.60 -18.32 17.67
N SER A 278 -10.42 -19.38 17.61
CA SER A 278 -10.46 -20.44 18.63
C SER A 278 -9.26 -21.39 18.54
N HIS A 279 -8.62 -21.51 17.36
CA HIS A 279 -7.46 -22.38 17.20
C HIS A 279 -6.15 -21.69 17.60
N GLN A 280 -6.09 -20.37 17.44
CA GLN A 280 -4.93 -19.56 17.79
C GLN A 280 -5.34 -18.28 18.53
N PRO A 281 -5.74 -18.36 19.82
CA PRO A 281 -6.23 -17.20 20.58
C PRO A 281 -5.25 -16.01 20.63
N GLU A 282 -3.94 -16.27 20.57
CA GLU A 282 -2.87 -15.27 20.64
C GLU A 282 -2.49 -14.65 19.28
N SER A 283 -3.09 -15.08 18.16
CA SER A 283 -2.77 -14.60 16.79
C SER A 283 -3.23 -13.17 16.49
N GLY A 284 -3.77 -12.46 17.49
CA GLY A 284 -4.38 -11.14 17.36
C GLY A 284 -5.90 -11.19 17.40
N SER A 285 -6.52 -10.02 17.18
CA SER A 285 -7.99 -9.88 17.16
C SER A 285 -8.41 -8.65 16.39
N THR A 286 -9.62 -8.64 15.84
CA THR A 286 -10.27 -7.42 15.35
C THR A 286 -11.30 -6.95 16.36
N ARG A 287 -11.20 -5.69 16.80
CA ARG A 287 -12.22 -5.01 17.61
C ARG A 287 -13.08 -4.10 16.75
N ILE A 288 -14.40 -4.24 16.86
CA ILE A 288 -15.36 -3.40 16.15
C ILE A 288 -15.78 -2.23 17.05
N GLU A 289 -15.48 -1.00 16.63
CA GLU A 289 -15.70 0.21 17.43
C GLU A 289 -16.55 1.26 16.72
N ARG A 290 -17.20 2.10 17.53
CA ARG A 290 -17.96 3.27 17.07
C ARG A 290 -17.11 4.52 17.17
N ILE A 291 -16.18 4.68 16.24
CA ILE A 291 -15.24 5.81 16.22
C ILE A 291 -15.56 6.75 15.05
N LEU A 292 -15.47 8.06 15.30
CA LEU A 292 -15.54 9.10 14.28
C LEU A 292 -14.21 9.20 13.50
N ALA A 293 -14.30 9.44 12.20
CA ALA A 293 -13.24 9.22 11.23
C ALA A 293 -11.84 9.73 11.64
N SER A 294 -10.86 8.83 11.51
CA SER A 294 -9.43 9.11 11.33
C SER A 294 -8.91 8.01 10.39
N GLY A 295 -8.77 8.29 9.10
CA GLY A 295 -8.30 7.31 8.11
C GLY A 295 -8.56 7.68 6.65
N ARG A 296 -7.62 7.31 5.77
CA ARG A 296 -7.56 7.68 4.34
C ARG A 296 -7.75 6.44 3.44
N GLY A 297 -8.94 6.22 2.88
CA GLY A 297 -9.16 5.33 1.73
C GLY A 297 -9.54 3.85 2.02
N ALA A 298 -9.31 2.96 1.05
CA ALA A 298 -9.67 1.54 1.11
C ALA A 298 -8.86 0.82 2.19
N LYS A 299 -9.54 -0.02 2.97
CA LYS A 299 -8.96 -0.81 4.07
C LYS A 299 -9.12 -2.32 3.90
N ILE A 300 -10.09 -2.76 3.10
CA ILE A 300 -10.33 -4.17 2.79
C ILE A 300 -10.65 -4.34 1.30
N ILE A 301 -10.10 -5.38 0.68
CA ILE A 301 -10.57 -5.94 -0.59
C ILE A 301 -11.38 -7.21 -0.30
N THR A 302 -12.58 -7.30 -0.88
CA THR A 302 -13.42 -8.48 -0.77
C THR A 302 -13.97 -8.88 -2.15
N SER A 303 -14.26 -10.16 -2.32
CA SER A 303 -14.73 -10.72 -3.58
C SER A 303 -15.68 -11.88 -3.38
N LEU A 304 -16.61 -12.06 -4.31
CA LEU A 304 -17.52 -13.20 -4.39
C LEU A 304 -17.49 -13.76 -5.81
N GLU A 305 -17.25 -15.07 -5.96
CA GLU A 305 -17.13 -15.70 -7.28
C GLU A 305 -18.48 -16.07 -7.93
N ASP A 306 -19.54 -16.22 -7.11
CA ASP A 306 -20.88 -16.62 -7.58
C ASP A 306 -21.94 -15.64 -7.07
N VAL A 307 -22.31 -14.72 -7.96
CA VAL A 307 -23.31 -13.68 -7.76
C VAL A 307 -24.38 -13.81 -8.85
N LEU A 308 -25.63 -13.62 -8.45
CA LEU A 308 -26.78 -13.60 -9.36
C LEU A 308 -27.32 -12.18 -9.47
N LEU A 309 -27.80 -11.83 -10.65
CA LEU A 309 -28.47 -10.56 -10.90
C LEU A 309 -29.98 -10.78 -11.05
N ILE A 310 -30.76 -10.03 -10.29
CA ILE A 310 -32.19 -9.86 -10.51
C ILE A 310 -32.39 -8.58 -11.31
N GLU A 311 -32.88 -8.70 -12.54
CA GLU A 311 -33.26 -7.58 -13.38
C GLU A 311 -34.76 -7.32 -13.23
N LEU A 312 -35.12 -6.12 -12.80
CA LEU A 312 -36.49 -5.66 -12.66
C LEU A 312 -36.79 -4.62 -13.73
N THR A 313 -37.82 -4.86 -14.54
CA THR A 313 -38.37 -3.85 -15.45
C THR A 313 -39.53 -3.15 -14.77
N LEU A 314 -39.41 -1.84 -14.58
CA LEU A 314 -40.42 -0.99 -13.96
C LEU A 314 -41.30 -0.33 -15.05
N ALA A 315 -42.59 -0.14 -14.77
CA ALA A 315 -43.53 0.36 -15.76
C ALA A 315 -43.20 1.80 -16.23
N ALA A 316 -43.16 2.02 -17.54
CA ALA A 316 -42.77 3.29 -18.18
C ALA A 316 -43.73 4.48 -17.95
N GLY A 317 -44.87 4.26 -17.28
CA GLY A 317 -45.90 5.29 -17.06
C GLY A 317 -45.82 6.05 -15.73
N GLN A 318 -44.98 5.63 -14.78
CA GLN A 318 -44.80 6.27 -13.48
C GLN A 318 -43.42 6.95 -13.38
N ASP A 319 -43.26 7.85 -12.40
CA ASP A 319 -41.98 8.42 -12.02
C ASP A 319 -40.99 7.30 -11.62
N PHE A 320 -40.10 6.95 -12.55
CA PHE A 320 -39.17 5.84 -12.42
C PHE A 320 -38.26 5.99 -11.18
N GLN A 321 -37.83 7.21 -10.87
CA GLN A 321 -37.02 7.48 -9.67
C GLN A 321 -37.79 7.14 -8.40
N ARG A 322 -39.08 7.51 -8.34
CA ARG A 322 -39.94 7.18 -7.19
C ARG A 322 -40.15 5.68 -7.05
N LEU A 323 -40.41 4.97 -8.15
CA LEU A 323 -40.57 3.51 -8.13
C LEU A 323 -39.30 2.81 -7.66
N GLN A 324 -38.14 3.19 -8.19
CA GLN A 324 -36.85 2.66 -7.76
C GLN A 324 -36.64 2.86 -6.26
N HIS A 325 -36.84 4.08 -5.74
CA HIS A 325 -36.73 4.35 -4.29
C HIS A 325 -37.71 3.51 -3.47
N THR A 326 -38.91 3.27 -3.99
CA THR A 326 -39.93 2.44 -3.33
C THR A 326 -39.47 0.98 -3.23
N VAL A 327 -38.94 0.41 -4.31
CA VAL A 327 -38.40 -0.96 -4.33
C VAL A 327 -37.24 -1.11 -3.35
N LEU A 328 -36.25 -0.22 -3.41
CA LEU A 328 -35.08 -0.26 -2.52
C LEU A 328 -35.50 -0.08 -1.04
N ALA A 329 -36.45 0.80 -0.75
CA ALA A 329 -36.99 0.98 0.61
C ALA A 329 -37.75 -0.25 1.11
N HIS A 330 -38.49 -0.95 0.23
CA HIS A 330 -39.17 -2.21 0.56
C HIS A 330 -38.16 -3.31 0.89
N LEU A 331 -37.15 -3.50 0.05
CA LEU A 331 -36.07 -4.46 0.28
C LEU A 331 -35.34 -4.17 1.59
N LYS A 332 -35.03 -2.89 1.86
CA LYS A 332 -34.40 -2.47 3.12
C LYS A 332 -35.25 -2.79 4.35
N ARG A 333 -36.56 -2.53 4.31
CA ARG A 333 -37.49 -2.88 5.40
C ARG A 333 -37.59 -4.39 5.62
N ALA A 334 -37.50 -5.17 4.55
CA ALA A 334 -37.49 -6.63 4.60
C ALA A 334 -36.13 -7.24 4.97
N GLN A 335 -35.08 -6.41 5.17
CA GLN A 335 -33.69 -6.85 5.38
C GLN A 335 -33.13 -7.69 4.21
N LEU A 336 -33.56 -7.35 2.99
CA LEU A 336 -33.20 -7.98 1.72
C LEU A 336 -32.39 -7.02 0.82
N GLU A 337 -31.54 -6.19 1.41
CA GLU A 337 -30.71 -5.23 0.67
C GLU A 337 -29.76 -5.94 -0.31
N PRO A 338 -29.60 -5.44 -1.55
CA PRO A 338 -28.69 -6.03 -2.52
C PRO A 338 -27.22 -5.78 -2.14
N LEU A 339 -26.33 -6.66 -2.63
CA LEU A 339 -24.88 -6.50 -2.55
C LEU A 339 -24.40 -5.28 -3.36
N ALA A 340 -25.04 -5.04 -4.49
CA ALA A 340 -24.76 -3.94 -5.41
C ALA A 340 -25.98 -3.74 -6.30
N PHE A 341 -26.21 -2.54 -6.81
CA PHE A 341 -27.27 -2.30 -7.77
C PHE A 341 -26.88 -1.26 -8.83
N GLU A 342 -27.51 -1.39 -9.99
CA GLU A 342 -27.39 -0.45 -11.11
C GLU A 342 -28.77 0.02 -11.54
N VAL A 343 -28.87 1.31 -11.82
CA VAL A 343 -30.09 1.96 -12.29
C VAL A 343 -29.91 2.35 -13.74
N GLN A 344 -30.74 1.77 -14.62
CA GLN A 344 -30.75 2.07 -16.05
C GLN A 344 -32.04 2.84 -16.37
N ALA A 345 -32.00 4.16 -16.14
CA ALA A 345 -33.16 5.02 -16.26
C ALA A 345 -33.71 5.11 -17.69
N ASP A 346 -32.85 4.98 -18.69
CA ASP A 346 -33.20 4.93 -20.11
C ASP A 346 -33.98 3.66 -20.50
N GLN A 347 -33.70 2.54 -19.82
CA GLN A 347 -34.34 1.24 -20.06
C GLN A 347 -35.45 0.94 -19.06
N HIS A 348 -35.70 1.83 -18.10
CA HIS A 348 -36.58 1.60 -16.96
C HIS A 348 -36.25 0.29 -16.21
N GLN A 349 -34.95 -0.02 -16.07
CA GLN A 349 -34.46 -1.25 -15.47
C GLN A 349 -33.67 -0.99 -14.18
N LEU A 350 -33.85 -1.89 -13.22
CA LEU A 350 -33.07 -1.95 -11.98
C LEU A 350 -32.42 -3.33 -11.90
N ARG A 351 -31.09 -3.35 -11.77
CA ARG A 351 -30.32 -4.59 -11.59
C ARG A 351 -29.88 -4.70 -10.14
N LEU A 352 -30.14 -5.83 -9.52
CA LEU A 352 -29.84 -6.09 -8.12
C LEU A 352 -28.96 -7.32 -7.98
N ALA A 353 -27.78 -7.18 -7.39
CA ALA A 353 -26.85 -8.27 -7.17
C ALA A 353 -27.09 -8.94 -5.81
N TYR A 354 -27.17 -10.27 -5.81
CA TYR A 354 -27.39 -11.11 -4.63
C TYR A 354 -26.49 -12.34 -4.66
N THR A 355 -26.23 -12.92 -3.48
CA THR A 355 -25.65 -14.27 -3.38
C THR A 355 -26.65 -15.30 -3.88
N ARG A 356 -26.16 -16.46 -4.35
CA ARG A 356 -27.02 -17.57 -4.83
C ARG A 356 -28.06 -17.99 -3.79
N GLU A 357 -27.68 -18.02 -2.53
CA GLU A 357 -28.56 -18.40 -1.41
C GLU A 357 -29.75 -17.45 -1.24
N MET A 358 -29.54 -16.14 -1.37
CA MET A 358 -30.60 -15.14 -1.16
C MET A 358 -31.44 -14.86 -2.41
N ALA A 359 -30.86 -15.08 -3.59
CA ALA A 359 -31.48 -14.67 -4.85
C ALA A 359 -32.88 -15.26 -5.06
N SER A 360 -33.09 -16.54 -4.73
CA SER A 360 -34.40 -17.22 -4.89
C SER A 360 -35.50 -16.64 -4.00
N ASP A 361 -35.19 -16.38 -2.72
CA ASP A 361 -36.14 -15.83 -1.76
C ASP A 361 -36.50 -14.39 -2.11
N VAL A 362 -35.50 -13.59 -2.48
CA VAL A 362 -35.71 -12.20 -2.90
C VAL A 362 -36.50 -12.13 -4.20
N PHE A 363 -36.21 -13.01 -5.15
CA PHE A 363 -36.93 -13.08 -6.41
C PHE A 363 -38.41 -13.40 -6.20
N SER A 364 -38.70 -14.38 -5.34
CA SER A 364 -40.08 -14.73 -4.97
C SER A 364 -40.79 -13.57 -4.26
N TYR A 365 -40.12 -12.94 -3.28
CA TYR A 365 -40.64 -11.77 -2.57
C TYR A 365 -40.99 -10.60 -3.52
N LEU A 366 -40.13 -10.35 -4.50
CA LEU A 366 -40.35 -9.28 -5.49
C LEU A 366 -41.52 -9.61 -6.44
N GLN A 367 -41.69 -10.88 -6.84
CA GLN A 367 -42.83 -11.31 -7.66
C GLN A 367 -44.16 -11.12 -6.91
N ASP A 368 -44.22 -11.49 -5.63
CA ASP A 368 -45.43 -11.38 -4.81
C ASP A 368 -45.81 -9.91 -4.52
N SER A 369 -44.84 -9.01 -4.51
CA SER A 369 -45.06 -7.59 -4.21
C SER A 369 -45.74 -6.79 -5.33
N ALA A 370 -45.85 -7.35 -6.54
CA ALA A 370 -46.36 -6.68 -7.74
C ALA A 370 -45.69 -5.33 -8.08
N LEU A 371 -44.48 -5.09 -7.57
CA LEU A 371 -43.73 -3.83 -7.74
C LEU A 371 -43.07 -3.69 -9.13
N ALA A 372 -42.93 -4.79 -9.88
CA ALA A 372 -42.28 -4.82 -11.19
C ALA A 372 -43.20 -5.45 -12.25
N THR A 373 -43.07 -4.98 -13.49
CA THR A 373 -43.80 -5.52 -14.66
C THR A 373 -43.18 -6.81 -15.20
N GLU A 374 -41.86 -6.95 -15.09
CA GLU A 374 -41.12 -8.15 -15.45
C GLU A 374 -39.92 -8.31 -14.52
N SER A 375 -39.62 -9.54 -14.10
CA SER A 375 -38.41 -9.87 -13.33
C SER A 375 -37.68 -11.04 -13.98
N LYS A 376 -36.35 -10.94 -14.10
CA LYS A 376 -35.46 -11.98 -14.65
C LYS A 376 -34.31 -12.25 -13.70
N LEU A 377 -33.97 -13.54 -13.54
CA LEU A 377 -32.80 -13.98 -12.79
C LEU A 377 -31.68 -14.36 -13.76
N LYS A 378 -30.49 -13.82 -13.57
CA LYS A 378 -29.29 -14.13 -14.38
C LYS A 378 -28.15 -14.63 -13.50
N GLU A 379 -27.40 -15.59 -14.03
CA GLU A 379 -26.23 -16.18 -13.39
C GLU A 379 -24.93 -15.85 -14.16
N GLY A 380 -23.78 -16.28 -13.62
CA GLY A 380 -22.48 -16.12 -14.27
C GLY A 380 -21.79 -14.79 -13.96
N TYR A 381 -22.09 -14.20 -12.79
CA TYR A 381 -21.47 -12.98 -12.33
C TYR A 381 -20.63 -13.22 -11.10
N SER A 382 -19.65 -12.33 -10.91
CA SER A 382 -18.86 -12.22 -9.70
C SER A 382 -18.80 -10.77 -9.25
N LEU A 383 -18.38 -10.55 -8.00
CA LEU A 383 -18.30 -9.24 -7.39
C LEU A 383 -16.90 -9.01 -6.83
N LEU A 384 -16.34 -7.84 -7.09
CA LEU A 384 -15.09 -7.35 -6.50
C LEU A 384 -15.38 -6.00 -5.84
N ALA A 385 -14.94 -5.82 -4.60
CA ALA A 385 -15.18 -4.58 -3.86
C ALA A 385 -13.96 -4.14 -3.05
N ALA A 386 -13.77 -2.81 -3.00
CA ALA A 386 -12.86 -2.15 -2.07
C ALA A 386 -13.69 -1.40 -1.02
N VAL A 387 -13.41 -1.64 0.26
CA VAL A 387 -14.18 -1.10 1.39
C VAL A 387 -13.25 -0.30 2.31
N GLY A 388 -13.66 0.91 2.67
CA GLY A 388 -12.96 1.77 3.62
C GLY A 388 -13.37 3.23 3.52
N ALA A 389 -13.28 3.95 4.63
CA ALA A 389 -13.65 5.36 4.68
C ALA A 389 -12.84 6.23 3.70
N GLY A 390 -13.53 6.88 2.76
CA GLY A 390 -12.91 7.74 1.75
C GLY A 390 -12.35 6.99 0.54
N VAL A 391 -12.66 5.69 0.38
CA VAL A 391 -12.26 4.91 -0.81
C VAL A 391 -12.72 5.57 -2.11
N THR A 392 -13.97 6.05 -2.15
CA THR A 392 -14.57 6.72 -3.31
C THR A 392 -13.97 8.09 -3.62
N ARG A 393 -13.31 8.73 -2.65
CA ARG A 393 -12.72 10.07 -2.78
C ARG A 393 -11.20 10.05 -2.97
N ASN A 394 -10.55 8.91 -2.71
CA ASN A 394 -9.12 8.77 -2.88
C ASN A 394 -8.77 8.49 -4.35
N ALA A 395 -8.15 9.47 -5.01
CA ALA A 395 -7.79 9.38 -6.42
C ALA A 395 -6.86 8.20 -6.74
N GLN A 396 -5.91 7.87 -5.86
CA GLN A 396 -5.01 6.73 -6.05
C GLN A 396 -5.76 5.40 -5.97
N HIS A 397 -6.66 5.27 -5.00
CA HIS A 397 -7.44 4.04 -4.84
C HIS A 397 -8.44 3.83 -5.97
N ASN A 398 -9.14 4.89 -6.38
CA ASN A 398 -9.99 4.86 -7.55
C ASN A 398 -9.17 4.48 -8.80
N HIS A 399 -8.03 5.14 -9.03
CA HIS A 399 -7.17 4.84 -10.18
C HIS A 399 -6.75 3.37 -10.20
N GLY A 400 -6.25 2.84 -9.07
CA GLY A 400 -5.85 1.44 -8.98
C GLY A 400 -7.00 0.47 -9.19
N PHE A 401 -8.16 0.75 -8.59
CA PHE A 401 -9.38 -0.05 -8.80
C PHE A 401 -9.78 -0.10 -10.27
N TYR A 402 -9.92 1.05 -10.94
CA TYR A 402 -10.27 1.10 -12.36
C TYR A 402 -9.18 0.51 -13.27
N GLN A 403 -7.90 0.63 -12.90
CA GLN A 403 -6.80 0.05 -13.66
C GLN A 403 -6.86 -1.48 -13.68
N GLN A 404 -7.15 -2.12 -12.54
CA GLN A 404 -7.32 -3.58 -12.48
C GLN A 404 -8.52 -4.06 -13.32
N LEU A 405 -9.56 -3.24 -13.44
CA LEU A 405 -10.77 -3.55 -14.19
C LEU A 405 -10.64 -3.33 -15.70
N LYS A 406 -9.60 -2.64 -16.19
CA LYS A 406 -9.46 -2.27 -17.61
C LYS A 406 -9.52 -3.47 -18.58
N THR A 407 -9.12 -4.65 -18.12
CA THR A 407 -9.10 -5.88 -18.93
C THR A 407 -10.25 -6.84 -18.60
N CYS A 408 -11.14 -6.46 -17.69
CA CYS A 408 -12.24 -7.29 -17.23
C CYS A 408 -13.55 -6.96 -17.98
N PRO A 409 -14.41 -7.95 -18.26
CA PRO A 409 -15.75 -7.70 -18.78
C PRO A 409 -16.67 -7.25 -17.64
N VAL A 410 -16.58 -5.97 -17.31
CA VAL A 410 -17.41 -5.33 -16.27
C VAL A 410 -18.87 -5.28 -16.73
N GLU A 411 -19.79 -5.79 -15.91
CA GLU A 411 -21.23 -5.58 -16.13
C GLU A 411 -21.62 -4.17 -15.66
N PHE A 412 -21.30 -3.81 -14.42
CA PHE A 412 -21.47 -2.46 -13.90
C PHE A 412 -20.54 -2.19 -12.71
N ILE A 413 -20.35 -0.90 -12.41
CA ILE A 413 -19.62 -0.41 -11.24
C ILE A 413 -20.55 0.51 -10.46
N CYS A 414 -20.61 0.35 -9.15
CA CYS A 414 -21.39 1.22 -8.28
C CYS A 414 -20.60 1.61 -7.03
N THR A 415 -20.90 2.77 -6.50
CA THR A 415 -20.48 3.21 -5.17
C THR A 415 -21.64 3.06 -4.20
N ALA A 416 -21.40 2.53 -3.00
CA ALA A 416 -22.44 2.50 -1.98
C ALA A 416 -22.88 3.91 -1.57
N GLU A 417 -24.14 4.07 -1.17
CA GLU A 417 -24.67 5.34 -0.65
C GLU A 417 -23.89 5.86 0.57
N SER A 418 -23.29 4.95 1.34
CA SER A 418 -22.41 5.26 2.47
C SER A 418 -21.06 5.87 2.06
N GLU A 419 -20.72 5.83 0.76
CA GLU A 419 -19.39 6.13 0.21
C GLU A 419 -18.25 5.28 0.82
N LEU A 420 -18.59 4.19 1.53
CA LEU A 420 -17.62 3.31 2.17
C LEU A 420 -17.16 2.17 1.27
N SER A 421 -17.79 1.95 0.13
CA SER A 421 -17.37 0.92 -0.82
C SER A 421 -17.44 1.38 -2.28
N LEU A 422 -16.50 0.83 -3.06
CA LEU A 422 -16.49 0.84 -4.51
C LEU A 422 -16.58 -0.60 -4.98
N VAL A 423 -17.60 -0.93 -5.77
CA VAL A 423 -17.97 -2.30 -6.12
C VAL A 423 -18.06 -2.44 -7.63
N ALA A 424 -17.52 -3.53 -8.16
CA ALA A 424 -17.63 -3.91 -9.56
C ALA A 424 -18.25 -5.31 -9.67
N VAL A 425 -19.27 -5.44 -10.51
CA VAL A 425 -19.87 -6.71 -10.90
C VAL A 425 -19.33 -7.11 -12.26
N LEU A 426 -18.78 -8.33 -12.37
CA LEU A 426 -18.02 -8.80 -13.53
C LEU A 426 -18.67 -10.03 -14.16
N ARG A 427 -18.56 -10.17 -15.49
CA ARG A 427 -19.07 -11.31 -16.29
C ARG A 427 -18.09 -12.49 -16.36
N GLN A 428 -17.40 -12.81 -15.26
CA GLN A 428 -16.37 -13.86 -15.19
C GLN A 428 -16.28 -14.45 -13.78
N ASN A 429 -15.80 -15.68 -13.64
CA ASN A 429 -15.84 -16.40 -12.37
C ASN A 429 -14.53 -16.35 -11.56
N THR A 430 -13.37 -16.11 -12.17
CA THR A 430 -12.08 -16.18 -11.45
C THR A 430 -11.57 -14.79 -11.08
N LEU A 431 -11.52 -14.50 -9.78
CA LEU A 431 -11.14 -13.18 -9.25
C LEU A 431 -9.77 -13.13 -8.55
N THR A 432 -9.15 -14.29 -8.29
CA THR A 432 -7.93 -14.41 -7.47
C THR A 432 -6.83 -13.43 -7.88
N GLU A 433 -6.42 -13.42 -9.15
CA GLU A 433 -5.36 -12.52 -9.64
C GLU A 433 -5.73 -11.03 -9.49
N ARG A 434 -7.02 -10.71 -9.61
CA ARG A 434 -7.52 -9.33 -9.48
C ARG A 434 -7.54 -8.88 -8.04
N VAL A 435 -7.92 -9.75 -7.12
CA VAL A 435 -7.87 -9.49 -5.68
C VAL A 435 -6.43 -9.25 -5.25
N ILE A 436 -5.49 -10.12 -5.67
CA ILE A 436 -4.05 -9.96 -5.38
C ILE A 436 -3.52 -8.64 -5.98
N GLY A 437 -3.78 -8.38 -7.26
CA GLY A 437 -3.31 -7.17 -7.94
C GLY A 437 -3.86 -5.88 -7.33
N LEU A 438 -5.15 -5.87 -6.99
CA LEU A 438 -5.80 -4.75 -6.33
C LEU A 438 -5.27 -4.55 -4.91
N HIS A 439 -5.13 -5.63 -4.15
CA HIS A 439 -4.59 -5.55 -2.80
C HIS A 439 -3.16 -5.01 -2.81
N LYS A 440 -2.28 -5.54 -3.67
CA LYS A 440 -0.92 -5.04 -3.84
C LYS A 440 -0.88 -3.56 -4.18
N GLN A 441 -1.76 -3.10 -5.06
CA GLN A 441 -1.78 -1.69 -5.49
C GLN A 441 -2.36 -0.74 -4.42
N LEU A 442 -3.29 -1.20 -3.59
CA LEU A 442 -3.94 -0.37 -2.56
C LEU A 442 -3.32 -0.48 -1.16
N PHE A 443 -2.64 -1.58 -0.85
CA PHE A 443 -2.17 -1.94 0.50
C PHE A 443 -0.66 -2.10 0.62
N GLN A 444 0.12 -1.99 -0.48
CA GLN A 444 1.55 -1.80 -0.32
C GLN A 444 1.81 -0.50 0.44
N ALA A 445 2.52 -0.61 1.57
CA ALA A 445 3.10 0.54 2.25
C ALA A 445 3.85 1.39 1.22
N GLN A 446 3.66 2.72 1.24
CA GLN A 446 4.43 3.61 0.37
C GLN A 446 5.90 3.24 0.51
N LYS A 447 6.57 2.90 -0.60
CA LYS A 447 7.98 2.51 -0.55
C LYS A 447 8.75 3.60 0.18
N ARG A 448 9.48 3.22 1.22
CA ARG A 448 10.26 4.14 2.04
C ARG A 448 11.66 4.22 1.48
N VAL A 449 12.06 5.42 1.08
CA VAL A 449 13.36 5.71 0.49
C VAL A 449 14.19 6.55 1.45
N ALA A 450 15.31 6.01 1.89
CA ALA A 450 16.29 6.70 2.71
C ALA A 450 17.20 7.57 1.84
N LEU A 451 17.45 8.81 2.26
CA LEU A 451 18.38 9.74 1.61
C LEU A 451 19.56 10.06 2.54
N ALA A 452 20.78 9.97 2.00
CA ALA A 452 22.00 10.38 2.69
C ALA A 452 22.70 11.50 1.90
N LEU A 453 22.84 12.68 2.50
CA LEU A 453 23.48 13.82 1.86
C LEU A 453 24.95 13.92 2.24
N CYS A 454 25.86 13.74 1.30
CA CYS A 454 27.29 14.00 1.48
C CYS A 454 27.63 15.42 1.02
N GLY A 455 28.03 16.27 1.97
CA GLY A 455 28.43 17.66 1.75
C GLY A 455 27.35 18.66 2.13
N LYS A 456 27.47 19.26 3.32
CA LYS A 456 26.57 20.33 3.81
C LYS A 456 26.95 21.76 3.38
N GLY A 457 27.81 21.90 2.36
CA GLY A 457 28.29 23.18 1.85
C GLY A 457 27.24 23.99 1.09
N ASN A 458 27.67 24.89 0.21
CA ASN A 458 26.77 25.80 -0.52
C ASN A 458 25.70 25.06 -1.36
N ILE A 459 26.08 23.96 -2.03
CA ILE A 459 25.14 23.16 -2.84
C ILE A 459 24.21 22.34 -1.92
N GLY A 460 24.78 21.65 -0.93
CA GLY A 460 23.99 20.81 -0.01
C GLY A 460 22.96 21.59 0.80
N SER A 461 23.32 22.76 1.33
CA SER A 461 22.37 23.66 2.00
C SER A 461 21.26 24.16 1.08
N SER A 462 21.58 24.48 -0.19
CA SER A 462 20.57 24.86 -1.19
C SER A 462 19.64 23.68 -1.52
N TRP A 463 20.18 22.46 -1.63
CA TRP A 463 19.40 21.25 -1.85
C TRP A 463 18.50 20.91 -0.66
N LEU A 464 18.97 21.06 0.59
CA LEU A 464 18.14 20.83 1.79
C LEU A 464 16.90 21.74 1.81
N LYS A 465 17.07 23.01 1.44
CA LYS A 465 15.94 23.95 1.32
C LYS A 465 14.98 23.53 0.20
N LEU A 466 15.52 23.20 -0.97
CA LEU A 466 14.71 22.75 -2.12
C LEU A 466 13.96 21.44 -1.82
N PHE A 467 14.61 20.49 -1.17
CA PHE A 467 14.02 19.22 -0.77
C PHE A 467 12.91 19.44 0.27
N ALA A 468 13.11 20.30 1.27
CA ALA A 468 12.06 20.64 2.24
C ALA A 468 10.80 21.21 1.56
N GLU A 469 10.97 22.01 0.51
CA GLU A 469 9.86 22.62 -0.25
C GLU A 469 9.17 21.61 -1.19
N GLN A 470 9.91 20.65 -1.76
CA GLN A 470 9.42 19.74 -2.81
C GLN A 470 9.09 18.33 -2.33
N GLN A 471 9.46 17.95 -1.11
CA GLN A 471 9.30 16.59 -0.56
C GLN A 471 7.85 16.09 -0.71
N THR A 472 6.87 16.85 -0.23
CA THR A 472 5.46 16.43 -0.26
C THR A 472 4.93 16.20 -1.67
N GLU A 473 5.35 17.02 -2.64
CA GLU A 473 4.92 16.86 -4.03
C GLU A 473 5.63 15.68 -4.70
N LEU A 474 6.91 15.45 -4.38
CA LEU A 474 7.67 14.27 -4.82
C LEU A 474 7.02 12.97 -4.31
N GLU A 475 6.69 12.91 -3.01
CA GLU A 475 6.05 11.76 -2.38
C GLU A 475 4.67 11.48 -2.97
N LYS A 476 3.87 12.53 -3.18
CA LYS A 476 2.54 12.42 -3.79
C LYS A 476 2.61 11.91 -5.24
N ARG A 477 3.61 12.36 -6.01
CA ARG A 477 3.79 11.99 -7.42
C ARG A 477 4.09 10.51 -7.60
N TYR A 478 4.93 9.93 -6.75
CA TYR A 478 5.41 8.56 -6.90
C TYR A 478 4.79 7.56 -5.92
N GLY A 479 4.02 8.01 -4.92
CA GLY A 479 3.45 7.12 -3.91
C GLY A 479 4.53 6.48 -3.02
N MET A 480 5.63 7.19 -2.83
CA MET A 480 6.78 6.77 -2.01
C MET A 480 6.99 7.80 -0.90
N GLN A 481 7.62 7.40 0.20
CA GLN A 481 8.02 8.29 1.28
C GLN A 481 9.54 8.51 1.21
N PHE A 482 10.00 9.75 1.18
CA PHE A 482 11.42 10.07 1.11
C PHE A 482 11.87 10.67 2.44
N SER A 483 12.79 10.01 3.16
CA SER A 483 13.31 10.50 4.44
C SER A 483 14.81 10.79 4.32
N LEU A 484 15.22 12.00 4.67
CA LEU A 484 16.63 12.30 4.91
C LEU A 484 17.05 11.62 6.20
N VAL A 485 17.96 10.65 6.16
CA VAL A 485 18.39 9.88 7.34
C VAL A 485 19.83 10.16 7.73
N ALA A 486 20.64 10.72 6.83
CA ALA A 486 22.04 10.99 7.10
C ALA A 486 22.54 12.26 6.40
N ILE A 487 23.47 12.95 7.07
CA ILE A 487 24.20 14.10 6.54
C ILE A 487 25.67 13.93 6.89
N ILE A 488 26.54 13.91 5.87
CA ILE A 488 27.94 13.55 5.99
C ILE A 488 28.81 14.76 5.63
N ASP A 489 29.74 15.11 6.50
CA ASP A 489 30.83 16.05 6.27
C ASP A 489 32.18 15.33 6.38
N SER A 490 33.26 16.03 6.04
CA SER A 490 34.64 15.51 6.03
C SER A 490 35.10 14.92 7.36
N GLN A 491 34.68 15.50 8.49
CA GLN A 491 35.14 15.09 9.84
C GLN A 491 34.03 14.54 10.72
N THR A 492 32.77 14.79 10.38
CA THR A 492 31.61 14.39 11.19
C THR A 492 30.44 13.97 10.31
N PHE A 493 29.49 13.24 10.89
CA PHE A 493 28.22 12.95 10.24
C PHE A 493 27.09 12.91 11.26
N TRP A 494 25.86 13.18 10.83
CA TRP A 494 24.65 13.00 11.62
C TRP A 494 23.82 11.90 10.98
N PHE A 495 23.39 10.91 11.76
CA PHE A 495 22.54 9.80 11.32
C PHE A 495 21.32 9.66 12.26
N ASP A 496 20.13 9.60 11.69
CA ASP A 496 18.87 9.34 12.40
C ASP A 496 17.95 8.49 11.52
N GLU A 497 17.67 7.26 11.98
CA GLU A 497 16.82 6.29 11.28
C GLU A 497 15.35 6.77 11.19
N ALA A 498 14.88 7.54 12.17
CA ALA A 498 13.53 8.09 12.17
C ALA A 498 13.36 9.24 11.16
N GLY A 499 14.47 9.81 10.69
CA GLY A 499 14.51 10.89 9.71
C GLY A 499 14.86 12.24 10.33
N ILE A 500 15.64 13.01 9.57
CA ILE A 500 16.15 14.34 9.88
C ILE A 500 15.27 15.37 9.16
N ASN A 501 14.74 16.34 9.90
CA ASN A 501 14.01 17.45 9.28
C ASN A 501 15.00 18.35 8.50
N PRO A 502 14.89 18.47 7.16
CA PRO A 502 15.85 19.21 6.34
C PRO A 502 15.96 20.70 6.74
N SER A 503 14.87 21.30 7.24
CA SER A 503 14.85 22.71 7.66
C SER A 503 15.59 22.97 8.97
N GLN A 504 15.79 21.94 9.79
CA GLN A 504 16.45 22.05 11.10
C GLN A 504 17.94 21.72 11.06
N VAL A 505 18.44 21.22 9.92
CA VAL A 505 19.83 20.77 9.76
C VAL A 505 20.82 21.86 10.15
N ALA A 506 20.64 23.07 9.62
CA ALA A 506 21.57 24.17 9.86
C ALA A 506 21.70 24.53 11.35
N ALA A 507 20.64 24.33 12.14
CA ALA A 507 20.61 24.66 13.56
C ALA A 507 21.11 23.51 14.45
N ARG A 508 20.82 22.26 14.10
CA ARG A 508 21.06 21.09 14.97
C ARG A 508 22.28 20.25 14.62
N TYR A 509 22.85 20.42 13.43
CA TYR A 509 23.93 19.54 12.96
C TYR A 509 25.12 19.47 13.94
N GLN A 510 25.53 20.60 14.54
CA GLN A 510 26.67 20.59 15.46
C GLN A 510 26.40 19.81 16.75
N ASP A 511 25.15 19.81 17.23
CA ASP A 511 24.76 19.14 18.47
C ASP A 511 24.57 17.63 18.28
N GLU A 512 24.11 17.22 17.09
CA GLU A 512 23.73 15.83 16.79
C GLU A 512 24.82 15.06 16.02
N ALA A 513 25.82 15.75 15.47
CA ALA A 513 26.87 15.11 14.67
C ALA A 513 27.86 14.32 15.52
N GLN A 514 28.22 13.14 15.02
CA GLN A 514 29.23 12.26 15.57
C GLN A 514 30.50 12.27 14.70
N PRO A 515 31.68 11.92 15.26
CA PRO A 515 32.93 11.83 14.50
C PRO A 515 32.81 10.86 13.31
N ASN A 516 33.35 11.26 12.15
CA ASN A 516 33.40 10.45 10.94
C ASN A 516 34.74 9.70 10.89
N ASP A 517 34.71 8.41 11.25
CA ASP A 517 35.88 7.52 11.34
C ASP A 517 36.07 6.63 10.09
N GLY A 518 35.38 6.93 8.99
CA GLY A 518 35.53 6.24 7.71
C GLY A 518 34.19 5.80 7.13
N GLN A 519 33.94 4.49 7.06
CA GLN A 519 32.77 3.89 6.39
C GLN A 519 31.60 3.60 7.34
N ARG A 520 31.63 4.06 8.59
CA ARG A 520 30.59 3.73 9.57
C ARG A 520 29.19 4.16 9.15
N TRP A 521 29.06 5.39 8.65
CA TRP A 521 27.79 5.90 8.14
C TRP A 521 27.27 5.08 6.95
N LEU A 522 28.18 4.57 6.11
CA LEU A 522 27.86 3.75 4.94
C LEU A 522 27.33 2.38 5.36
N GLN A 523 27.95 1.77 6.36
CA GLN A 523 27.47 0.52 6.96
C GLN A 523 26.09 0.71 7.59
N GLN A 524 25.89 1.76 8.39
CA GLN A 524 24.60 2.06 9.02
C GLN A 524 23.49 2.27 7.99
N LEU A 525 23.79 2.95 6.87
CA LEU A 525 22.85 3.17 5.78
C LEU A 525 22.46 1.86 5.07
N GLY A 526 23.43 0.96 4.83
CA GLY A 526 23.18 -0.35 4.21
C GLY A 526 22.49 -1.37 5.13
N GLU A 527 22.50 -1.15 6.44
CA GLU A 527 21.85 -2.03 7.43
C GLU A 527 20.41 -1.62 7.75
N LEU A 528 19.92 -0.48 7.25
CA LEU A 528 18.55 -0.02 7.45
C LEU A 528 17.53 -1.11 7.03
N ARG A 529 16.62 -1.43 7.94
CA ARG A 529 15.53 -2.41 7.71
C ARG A 529 14.17 -1.77 7.53
N ASN A 530 14.03 -0.51 7.95
CA ASN A 530 12.79 0.26 7.88
C ASN A 530 12.58 1.01 6.55
N TYR A 531 13.50 0.82 5.59
CA TYR A 531 13.47 1.45 4.27
C TYR A 531 13.64 0.37 3.19
N ASP A 532 12.88 0.50 2.10
CA ASP A 532 12.95 -0.39 0.95
C ASP A 532 14.16 -0.06 0.06
N GLU A 533 14.50 1.23 0.00
CA GLU A 533 15.56 1.76 -0.86
C GLU A 533 16.40 2.82 -0.14
N ALA A 534 17.65 2.99 -0.56
CA ALA A 534 18.56 4.00 -0.03
C ALA A 534 19.38 4.67 -1.14
N ILE A 535 19.46 6.01 -1.09
CA ILE A 535 20.11 6.86 -2.08
C ILE A 535 21.14 7.75 -1.40
N VAL A 536 22.38 7.73 -1.90
CA VAL A 536 23.45 8.65 -1.52
C VAL A 536 23.48 9.82 -2.50
N LEU A 537 23.54 11.04 -1.98
CA LEU A 537 23.68 12.29 -2.73
C LEU A 537 25.07 12.87 -2.48
N ASP A 538 26.01 12.69 -3.42
CA ASP A 538 27.36 13.27 -3.33
C ASP A 538 27.43 14.62 -4.03
N VAL A 539 27.33 15.70 -3.23
CA VAL A 539 27.49 17.08 -3.70
C VAL A 539 28.85 17.68 -3.31
N THR A 540 29.86 16.83 -3.07
CA THR A 540 31.22 17.21 -2.70
C THR A 540 32.16 17.27 -3.92
N ALA A 541 33.38 17.74 -3.68
CA ALA A 541 34.53 17.58 -4.58
C ALA A 541 35.58 16.60 -4.01
N SER A 542 35.17 15.70 -3.10
CA SER A 542 36.08 14.83 -2.36
C SER A 542 36.51 13.63 -3.20
N GLU A 543 37.82 13.49 -3.43
CA GLU A 543 38.40 12.30 -4.05
C GLU A 543 38.27 11.08 -3.15
N HIS A 544 38.44 11.26 -1.83
CA HIS A 544 38.31 10.17 -0.87
C HIS A 544 36.90 9.56 -0.87
N LEU A 545 35.86 10.39 -0.98
CA LEU A 545 34.48 9.91 -1.08
C LEU A 545 34.21 9.23 -2.43
N ALA A 546 34.71 9.80 -3.53
CA ALA A 546 34.59 9.21 -4.85
C ALA A 546 35.16 7.79 -4.90
N GLN A 547 36.29 7.53 -4.24
CA GLN A 547 36.90 6.20 -4.14
C GLN A 547 35.98 5.15 -3.48
N GLN A 548 35.01 5.58 -2.65
CA GLN A 548 34.07 4.68 -1.96
C GLN A 548 32.83 4.31 -2.78
N TYR A 549 32.66 4.81 -4.01
CA TYR A 549 31.47 4.52 -4.83
C TYR A 549 31.26 3.02 -5.09
N LEU A 550 32.35 2.26 -5.20
CA LEU A 550 32.28 0.80 -5.32
C LEU A 550 31.69 0.14 -4.06
N ALA A 551 32.07 0.62 -2.87
CA ALA A 551 31.51 0.15 -1.61
C ALA A 551 30.03 0.52 -1.48
N MET A 552 29.62 1.71 -1.93
CA MET A 552 28.21 2.11 -1.96
C MET A 552 27.36 1.14 -2.79
N ALA A 553 27.86 0.75 -3.98
CA ALA A 553 27.21 -0.28 -4.78
C ALA A 553 27.17 -1.64 -4.04
N GLN A 554 28.26 -2.07 -3.40
CA GLN A 554 28.28 -3.33 -2.64
C GLN A 554 27.27 -3.37 -1.48
N HIS A 555 26.98 -2.23 -0.86
CA HIS A 555 25.92 -2.08 0.15
C HIS A 555 24.51 -1.97 -0.44
N GLY A 556 24.36 -2.11 -1.76
CA GLY A 556 23.05 -2.09 -2.42
C GLY A 556 22.43 -0.69 -2.53
N LEU A 557 23.22 0.37 -2.46
CA LEU A 557 22.74 1.75 -2.47
C LEU A 557 22.64 2.29 -3.91
N HIS A 558 21.78 3.28 -4.12
CA HIS A 558 21.79 4.15 -5.29
C HIS A 558 22.68 5.37 -5.05
N LEU A 559 23.16 6.00 -6.13
CA LEU A 559 24.02 7.18 -6.06
C LEU A 559 23.59 8.27 -7.04
N ILE A 560 23.52 9.50 -6.54
CA ILE A 560 23.40 10.72 -7.33
C ILE A 560 24.60 11.61 -7.01
N SER A 561 25.40 12.01 -8.00
CA SER A 561 26.61 12.80 -7.74
C SER A 561 26.75 14.07 -8.59
N ALA A 562 27.16 15.18 -7.96
CA ALA A 562 27.77 16.33 -8.63
C ALA A 562 29.30 16.23 -8.67
N ASN A 563 29.88 15.29 -7.92
CA ASN A 563 31.32 15.03 -7.87
C ASN A 563 31.82 14.47 -9.22
N LYS A 564 32.78 15.18 -9.82
CA LYS A 564 33.35 14.86 -11.14
C LYS A 564 34.41 13.77 -11.08
N VAL A 565 35.02 13.51 -9.92
CA VAL A 565 36.24 12.71 -9.79
C VAL A 565 36.06 11.32 -10.39
N ALA A 566 35.03 10.56 -9.97
CA ALA A 566 34.79 9.21 -10.49
C ALA A 566 34.43 9.21 -11.98
N GLY A 567 33.66 10.20 -12.44
CA GLY A 567 33.24 10.33 -13.84
C GLY A 567 34.40 10.62 -14.79
N SER A 568 35.43 11.32 -14.32
CA SER A 568 36.64 11.67 -15.06
C SER A 568 37.89 10.90 -14.64
N ALA A 569 37.76 9.86 -13.81
CA ALA A 569 38.89 9.02 -13.37
C ALA A 569 39.44 8.18 -14.53
N GLU A 570 40.53 7.44 -14.29
CA GLU A 570 41.01 6.42 -15.25
C GLU A 570 39.88 5.48 -15.69
N GLY A 571 39.88 5.08 -16.95
CA GLY A 571 38.80 4.31 -17.56
C GLY A 571 38.49 3.02 -16.79
N GLU A 572 39.50 2.34 -16.25
CA GLU A 572 39.32 1.13 -15.46
C GLU A 572 38.41 1.36 -14.24
N TYR A 573 38.71 2.38 -13.42
CA TYR A 573 37.92 2.69 -12.23
C TYR A 573 36.49 3.12 -12.60
N TYR A 574 36.33 3.97 -13.61
CA TYR A 574 35.01 4.42 -14.08
C TYR A 574 34.11 3.23 -14.48
N HIS A 575 34.65 2.31 -15.29
CA HIS A 575 33.91 1.12 -15.75
C HIS A 575 33.61 0.16 -14.60
N GLN A 576 34.54 -0.02 -13.66
CA GLN A 576 34.31 -0.82 -12.46
C GLN A 576 33.12 -0.28 -11.64
N VAL A 577 33.05 1.03 -11.41
CA VAL A 577 31.93 1.65 -10.70
C VAL A 577 30.62 1.49 -11.47
N LYS A 578 30.58 1.85 -12.77
CA LYS A 578 29.36 1.70 -13.59
C LYS A 578 28.86 0.25 -13.62
N HIS A 579 29.78 -0.70 -13.79
CA HIS A 579 29.46 -2.12 -13.78
C HIS A 579 28.91 -2.56 -12.41
N ALA A 580 29.52 -2.14 -11.30
CA ALA A 580 29.10 -2.52 -9.96
C ALA A 580 27.65 -2.12 -9.66
N PHE A 581 27.23 -0.90 -10.00
CA PHE A 581 25.83 -0.47 -9.87
C PHE A 581 24.90 -1.28 -10.78
N SER A 582 25.24 -1.42 -12.07
CA SER A 582 24.39 -2.12 -13.04
C SER A 582 24.19 -3.61 -12.71
N LYS A 583 25.21 -4.28 -12.17
CA LYS A 583 25.19 -5.71 -11.84
C LYS A 583 24.11 -6.10 -10.83
N ILE A 584 23.77 -5.18 -9.93
CA ILE A 584 22.80 -5.40 -8.85
C ILE A 584 21.50 -4.60 -9.06
N GLY A 585 21.28 -4.06 -10.25
CA GLY A 585 20.09 -3.26 -10.55
C GLY A 585 20.04 -1.91 -9.83
N ARG A 586 21.19 -1.37 -9.41
CA ARG A 586 21.30 -0.04 -8.79
C ARG A 586 21.75 1.01 -9.81
N HIS A 587 21.49 2.27 -9.49
CA HIS A 587 21.70 3.39 -10.42
C HIS A 587 22.72 4.39 -9.88
N TRP A 588 23.62 4.82 -10.76
CA TRP A 588 24.47 5.99 -10.57
C TRP A 588 24.08 7.08 -11.58
N LEU A 589 23.40 8.12 -11.08
CA LEU A 589 23.06 9.33 -11.84
C LEU A 589 24.03 10.45 -11.45
N TYR A 590 24.37 11.30 -12.40
CA TYR A 590 25.38 12.34 -12.19
C TYR A 590 25.25 13.50 -13.16
N ASN A 591 24.01 13.91 -13.44
CA ASN A 591 23.76 14.99 -14.40
C ASN A 591 24.36 16.32 -13.92
N ALA A 592 24.43 16.54 -12.60
CA ALA A 592 25.00 17.75 -12.01
C ALA A 592 26.53 17.91 -12.21
N THR A 593 27.23 16.90 -12.73
CA THR A 593 28.70 16.96 -12.92
C THR A 593 29.12 17.91 -14.05
N VAL A 594 28.28 18.11 -15.07
CA VAL A 594 28.59 18.96 -16.23
C VAL A 594 27.42 19.90 -16.50
N GLY A 595 27.73 21.16 -16.78
CA GLY A 595 26.69 22.15 -17.10
C GLY A 595 25.87 22.65 -15.91
N ALA A 596 26.31 22.37 -14.68
CA ALA A 596 25.64 22.74 -13.42
C ALA A 596 24.21 22.16 -13.32
N GLY A 597 23.21 22.92 -13.78
CA GLY A 597 21.81 22.50 -13.82
C GLY A 597 21.32 22.02 -15.18
N LEU A 598 22.13 22.18 -16.23
CA LEU A 598 21.74 21.82 -17.59
C LEU A 598 21.66 20.30 -17.74
N PRO A 599 20.64 19.76 -18.44
CA PRO A 599 20.44 18.31 -18.57
C PRO A 599 21.37 17.69 -19.64
N ILE A 600 22.62 18.12 -19.72
CA ILE A 600 23.52 17.78 -20.83
C ILE A 600 23.93 16.30 -20.80
N ASN A 601 24.34 15.76 -19.65
CA ASN A 601 24.70 14.35 -19.54
C ASN A 601 23.51 13.46 -19.88
N HIS A 602 22.32 13.81 -19.35
CA HIS A 602 21.11 13.09 -19.68
C HIS A 602 20.79 13.14 -21.17
N THR A 603 20.87 14.31 -21.80
CA THR A 603 20.54 14.48 -23.23
C THR A 603 21.48 13.68 -24.12
N VAL A 604 22.78 13.74 -23.87
CA VAL A 604 23.78 12.98 -24.63
C VAL A 604 23.53 11.47 -24.51
N ARG A 605 23.26 10.99 -23.28
CA ARG A 605 22.94 9.59 -23.04
C ARG A 605 21.65 9.16 -23.74
N ASP A 606 20.60 9.99 -23.64
CA ASP A 606 19.27 9.71 -24.16
C ASP A 606 19.26 9.62 -25.69
N LEU A 607 19.97 10.53 -26.37
CA LEU A 607 20.18 10.46 -27.83
C LEU A 607 20.85 9.15 -28.24
N ARG A 608 21.96 8.80 -27.56
CA ARG A 608 22.70 7.55 -27.82
C ARG A 608 21.83 6.31 -27.58
N GLU A 609 21.16 6.24 -26.43
CA GLU A 609 20.32 5.10 -26.05
C GLU A 609 19.05 4.98 -26.91
N SER A 610 18.60 6.09 -27.51
CA SER A 610 17.53 6.12 -28.50
C SER A 610 17.97 5.74 -29.93
N GLY A 611 19.26 5.45 -30.14
CA GLY A 611 19.82 5.01 -31.42
C GLY A 611 20.29 6.13 -32.34
N ASP A 612 20.45 7.37 -31.84
CA ASP A 612 21.15 8.42 -32.55
C ASP A 612 22.68 8.20 -32.51
N ASP A 613 23.37 8.82 -33.46
CA ASP A 613 24.81 8.68 -33.65
C ASP A 613 25.48 10.07 -33.56
N ILE A 614 26.05 10.37 -32.40
CA ILE A 614 26.68 11.66 -32.09
C ILE A 614 28.01 11.76 -32.85
N THR A 615 28.14 12.76 -33.71
CA THR A 615 29.32 12.99 -34.55
C THR A 615 30.31 13.95 -33.93
N ALA A 616 29.83 14.97 -33.23
CA ALA A 616 30.66 15.92 -32.52
C ALA A 616 29.94 16.54 -31.32
N LEU A 617 30.71 16.94 -30.32
CA LEU A 617 30.25 17.73 -29.19
C LEU A 617 31.20 18.89 -28.99
N SER A 618 30.66 20.12 -28.96
CA SER A 618 31.45 21.30 -28.69
C SER A 618 30.77 22.21 -27.67
N GLY A 619 31.54 23.07 -26.99
CA GLY A 619 30.93 23.99 -26.04
C GLY A 619 31.89 24.82 -25.22
N ILE A 620 31.30 25.71 -24.42
CA ILE A 620 31.99 26.48 -23.38
C ILE A 620 31.47 25.98 -22.04
N PHE A 621 32.36 25.31 -21.28
CA PHE A 621 31.97 24.55 -20.09
C PHE A 621 32.31 25.27 -18.77
N SER A 622 32.93 26.45 -18.83
CA SER A 622 33.30 27.25 -17.66
C SER A 622 32.63 28.63 -17.73
N GLY A 623 31.90 28.97 -16.67
CA GLY A 623 31.30 30.30 -16.50
C GLY A 623 32.35 31.40 -16.37
N THR A 624 33.43 31.15 -15.64
CA THR A 624 34.56 32.08 -15.48
C THR A 624 35.22 32.41 -16.81
N LEU A 625 35.56 31.38 -17.59
CA LEU A 625 36.17 31.57 -18.92
C LEU A 625 35.19 32.18 -19.91
N SER A 626 33.90 31.81 -19.84
CA SER A 626 32.84 32.44 -20.61
C SER A 626 32.79 33.95 -20.34
N TRP A 627 32.83 34.37 -19.07
CA TRP A 627 32.87 35.78 -18.70
C TRP A 627 34.13 36.47 -19.25
N LEU A 628 35.32 35.91 -19.03
CA LEU A 628 36.59 36.51 -19.48
C LEU A 628 36.63 36.73 -21.00
N PHE A 629 36.29 35.71 -21.80
CA PHE A 629 36.33 35.80 -23.26
C PHE A 629 35.14 36.57 -23.87
N GLN A 630 34.05 36.77 -23.14
CA GLN A 630 32.96 37.68 -23.54
C GLN A 630 33.34 39.14 -23.31
N GLN A 631 34.14 39.44 -22.28
CA GLN A 631 34.58 40.82 -21.98
C GLN A 631 35.86 41.20 -22.73
N TYR A 632 36.66 40.24 -23.17
CA TYR A 632 37.93 40.52 -23.82
C TYR A 632 37.75 40.95 -25.29
N ASP A 633 37.81 42.27 -25.51
CA ASP A 633 37.76 42.92 -26.82
C ASP A 633 39.11 43.55 -27.25
N GLY A 634 40.12 43.46 -26.38
CA GLY A 634 41.47 44.00 -26.57
C GLY A 634 41.67 45.42 -26.04
N SER A 635 40.63 46.09 -25.54
CA SER A 635 40.74 47.42 -24.92
C SER A 635 41.37 47.38 -23.54
N THR A 636 41.16 46.29 -22.79
CA THR A 636 41.74 46.02 -21.47
C THR A 636 42.66 44.79 -21.56
N PRO A 637 43.85 44.81 -20.93
CA PRO A 637 44.70 43.64 -20.82
C PRO A 637 43.97 42.45 -20.19
N PHE A 638 44.21 41.23 -20.68
CA PHE A 638 43.54 40.03 -20.18
C PHE A 638 43.84 39.78 -18.68
N SER A 639 45.04 40.11 -18.22
CA SER A 639 45.43 40.01 -16.81
C SER A 639 44.56 40.87 -15.89
N GLU A 640 44.18 42.08 -16.30
CA GLU A 640 43.30 42.95 -15.53
C GLU A 640 41.87 42.41 -15.49
N LEU A 641 41.42 41.74 -16.56
CA LEU A 641 40.13 41.05 -16.55
C LEU A 641 40.13 39.83 -15.60
N VAL A 642 41.24 39.09 -15.52
CA VAL A 642 41.40 38.00 -14.55
C VAL A 642 41.35 38.52 -13.12
N GLU A 643 42.06 39.62 -12.84
CA GLU A 643 42.04 40.26 -11.52
C GLU A 643 40.64 40.77 -11.17
N LEU A 644 39.94 41.39 -12.13
CA LEU A 644 38.57 41.85 -11.95
C LEU A 644 37.60 40.69 -11.66
N ALA A 645 37.73 39.56 -12.36
CA ALA A 645 36.93 38.37 -12.12
C ALA A 645 37.19 37.80 -10.71
N TRP A 646 38.45 37.78 -10.27
CA TRP A 646 38.84 37.34 -8.92
C TRP A 646 38.28 38.26 -7.83
N GLN A 647 38.38 39.58 -8.00
CA GLN A 647 37.81 40.58 -7.08
C GLN A 647 36.28 40.49 -6.99
N GLN A 648 35.61 40.11 -8.09
CA GLN A 648 34.16 39.88 -8.12
C GLN A 648 33.74 38.51 -7.57
N GLY A 649 34.69 37.64 -7.19
CA GLY A 649 34.43 36.29 -6.70
C GLY A 649 33.88 35.36 -7.78
N LEU A 650 34.17 35.62 -9.05
CA LEU A 650 33.77 34.76 -10.18
C LEU A 650 34.70 33.57 -10.38
N THR A 651 35.97 33.69 -9.98
CA THR A 651 36.96 32.62 -10.03
C THR A 651 36.94 31.78 -8.76
N GLU A 652 37.61 30.62 -8.79
CA GLU A 652 38.04 29.93 -7.57
C GLU A 652 39.00 30.82 -6.74
N PRO A 653 39.24 30.50 -5.45
CA PRO A 653 40.17 31.27 -4.59
C PRO A 653 41.55 31.47 -5.22
N ASP A 654 41.98 30.50 -6.03
CA ASP A 654 43.14 30.59 -6.90
C ASP A 654 42.67 30.59 -8.38
N PRO A 655 42.75 31.72 -9.10
CA PRO A 655 42.32 31.84 -10.50
C PRO A 655 42.98 30.87 -11.46
N ARG A 656 44.14 30.31 -11.11
CA ARG A 656 44.86 29.36 -11.97
C ARG A 656 44.07 28.09 -12.21
N HIS A 657 43.24 27.67 -11.24
CA HIS A 657 42.39 26.48 -11.38
C HIS A 657 41.28 26.65 -12.43
N ASP A 658 40.84 27.87 -12.71
CA ASP A 658 39.93 28.16 -13.82
C ASP A 658 40.67 28.23 -15.17
N LEU A 659 41.90 28.76 -15.16
CA LEU A 659 42.70 29.07 -16.34
C LEU A 659 43.49 27.87 -16.90
N ASP A 660 43.74 26.84 -16.09
CA ASP A 660 44.55 25.69 -16.51
C ASP A 660 43.84 24.71 -17.46
N GLY A 661 42.51 24.81 -17.56
CA GLY A 661 41.66 23.98 -18.42
C GLY A 661 41.31 22.61 -17.84
N SER A 662 41.75 22.27 -16.62
CA SER A 662 41.59 20.95 -16.01
C SER A 662 40.13 20.62 -15.68
N ASP A 663 39.33 21.59 -15.21
CA ASP A 663 37.90 21.41 -14.95
C ASP A 663 37.11 21.21 -16.26
N VAL A 664 37.43 21.99 -17.29
CA VAL A 664 36.82 21.87 -18.63
C VAL A 664 37.14 20.50 -19.24
N MET A 665 38.39 20.04 -19.11
CA MET A 665 38.81 18.70 -19.51
C MET A 665 38.02 17.61 -18.79
N ARG A 666 37.88 17.66 -17.45
CA ARG A 666 37.11 16.66 -16.68
C ARG A 666 35.66 16.59 -17.15
N LYS A 667 35.02 17.74 -17.41
CA LYS A 667 33.67 17.82 -17.97
C LYS A 667 33.58 17.21 -19.37
N LEU A 668 34.57 17.46 -20.23
CA LEU A 668 34.64 16.88 -21.58
C LEU A 668 34.78 15.35 -21.55
N VAL A 669 35.64 14.81 -20.66
CA VAL A 669 35.81 13.36 -20.49
C VAL A 669 34.50 12.70 -20.07
N ILE A 670 33.77 13.29 -19.13
CA ILE A 670 32.47 12.78 -18.67
C ILE A 670 31.49 12.73 -19.85
N LEU A 671 31.36 13.82 -20.62
CA LEU A 671 30.47 13.86 -21.79
C LEU A 671 30.88 12.89 -22.91
N ALA A 672 32.19 12.73 -23.14
CA ALA A 672 32.69 11.76 -24.10
C ALA A 672 32.26 10.34 -23.74
N ARG A 673 32.37 9.97 -22.46
CA ARG A 673 31.91 8.67 -21.96
C ARG A 673 30.39 8.50 -22.08
N GLU A 674 29.62 9.55 -21.81
CA GLU A 674 28.16 9.55 -22.04
C GLU A 674 27.79 9.40 -23.53
N SER A 675 28.59 9.95 -24.44
CA SER A 675 28.40 9.77 -25.89
C SER A 675 28.76 8.35 -26.38
N GLY A 676 29.38 7.54 -25.53
CA GLY A 676 29.80 6.16 -25.84
C GLY A 676 31.27 6.00 -26.21
N LEU A 677 32.08 7.07 -26.13
CA LEU A 677 33.52 7.02 -26.40
C LEU A 677 34.30 6.69 -25.12
N ASN A 678 35.25 5.75 -25.24
CA ASN A 678 36.15 5.42 -24.14
C ASN A 678 37.42 6.28 -24.22
N ILE A 679 37.37 7.49 -23.66
CA ILE A 679 38.51 8.41 -23.63
C ILE A 679 39.17 8.42 -22.25
N GLU A 680 40.50 8.53 -22.23
CA GLU A 680 41.28 8.77 -21.03
C GLU A 680 41.59 10.26 -20.88
N PRO A 681 41.62 10.82 -19.66
CA PRO A 681 41.93 12.24 -19.44
C PRO A 681 43.22 12.70 -20.12
N GLN A 682 44.26 11.87 -20.10
CA GLN A 682 45.56 12.13 -20.72
C GLN A 682 45.53 12.24 -22.26
N HIS A 683 44.47 11.75 -22.92
CA HIS A 683 44.31 11.83 -24.37
C HIS A 683 43.64 13.14 -24.81
N VAL A 684 43.14 13.96 -23.87
CA VAL A 684 42.58 15.28 -24.18
C VAL A 684 43.72 16.27 -24.34
N LYS A 685 43.78 16.94 -25.49
CA LYS A 685 44.74 18.03 -25.72
C LYS A 685 44.27 19.29 -25.00
N VAL A 686 44.85 19.60 -23.84
CA VAL A 686 44.52 20.79 -23.05
C VAL A 686 45.52 21.91 -23.31
N GLU A 687 45.02 23.06 -23.77
CA GLU A 687 45.77 24.31 -23.85
C GLU A 687 45.53 25.13 -22.57
N SER A 688 46.49 25.08 -21.65
CA SER A 688 46.47 25.91 -20.44
C SER A 688 46.69 27.38 -20.77
N LEU A 689 45.89 28.27 -20.19
CA LEU A 689 46.11 29.72 -20.27
C LEU A 689 47.21 30.19 -19.32
N VAL A 690 47.65 29.35 -18.38
CA VAL A 690 48.69 29.67 -17.39
C VAL A 690 50.07 29.30 -17.94
N PRO A 691 50.94 30.28 -18.26
CA PRO A 691 52.32 30.06 -18.68
C PRO A 691 53.08 29.23 -17.65
N GLU A 692 54.03 28.43 -18.12
CA GLU A 692 54.82 27.54 -17.25
C GLU A 692 55.54 28.30 -16.12
N ALA A 693 56.02 29.50 -16.41
CA ALA A 693 56.66 30.39 -15.42
C ALA A 693 55.73 30.79 -14.25
N LEU A 694 54.40 30.74 -14.43
CA LEU A 694 53.41 31.19 -13.46
C LEU A 694 52.78 30.05 -12.63
N ARG A 695 52.98 28.79 -13.01
CA ARG A 695 52.27 27.63 -12.41
C ARG A 695 52.62 27.37 -10.95
N HIS A 696 53.88 27.55 -10.58
CA HIS A 696 54.40 27.16 -9.26
C HIS A 696 54.65 28.34 -8.32
N LEU A 697 54.20 29.54 -8.70
CA LEU A 697 54.35 30.74 -7.89
C LEU A 697 53.32 30.79 -6.74
N SER A 698 53.51 31.68 -5.78
CA SER A 698 52.44 32.03 -4.83
C SER A 698 51.30 32.75 -5.55
N LEU A 699 50.12 32.87 -4.91
CA LEU A 699 49.00 33.60 -5.50
C LEU A 699 49.34 35.08 -5.74
N ASP A 700 50.01 35.71 -4.78
CA ASP A 700 50.42 37.13 -4.87
C ASP A 700 51.43 37.32 -6.01
N ASP A 701 52.46 36.46 -6.08
CA ASP A 701 53.45 36.51 -7.17
C ASP A 701 52.83 36.21 -8.55
N PHE A 702 51.79 35.37 -8.59
CA PHE A 702 51.02 35.10 -9.81
C PHE A 702 50.28 36.36 -10.29
N LEU A 703 49.62 37.08 -9.38
CA LEU A 703 48.90 38.32 -9.71
C LEU A 703 49.87 39.41 -10.17
N ASP A 704 51.01 39.57 -9.50
CA ASP A 704 52.06 40.54 -9.87
C ASP A 704 52.66 40.26 -11.25
N GLN A 705 52.81 38.99 -11.63
CA GLN A 705 53.39 38.57 -12.92
C GLN A 705 52.32 38.17 -13.96
N SER A 706 51.05 38.43 -13.69
CA SER A 706 49.92 38.06 -14.56
C SER A 706 49.96 38.72 -15.94
N HIS A 707 50.71 39.81 -16.10
CA HIS A 707 50.91 40.48 -17.38
C HIS A 707 51.48 39.57 -18.49
N LEU A 708 52.16 38.47 -18.12
CA LEU A 708 52.62 37.44 -19.06
C LEU A 708 51.48 36.72 -19.80
N LEU A 709 50.24 36.81 -19.32
CA LEU A 709 49.04 36.28 -19.98
C LEU A 709 48.66 37.08 -21.24
N ASN A 710 49.06 38.35 -21.31
CA ASN A 710 48.48 39.31 -22.26
C ASN A 710 48.95 39.10 -23.71
N GLN A 711 50.25 38.89 -23.92
CA GLN A 711 50.84 38.95 -25.27
C GLN A 711 50.24 37.90 -26.21
N SER A 712 50.22 36.64 -25.80
CA SER A 712 49.72 35.51 -26.61
C SER A 712 48.23 35.69 -26.97
N LEU A 713 47.41 36.15 -26.01
CA LEU A 713 45.99 36.35 -26.23
C LEU A 713 45.69 37.56 -27.13
N ALA A 714 46.46 38.65 -27.00
CA ALA A 714 46.32 39.81 -27.87
C ALA A 714 46.68 39.49 -29.32
N GLU A 715 47.74 38.71 -29.56
CA GLU A 715 48.12 38.24 -30.89
C GLU A 715 47.03 37.35 -31.51
N ARG A 716 46.44 36.44 -30.73
CA ARG A 716 45.32 35.59 -31.17
C ARG A 716 44.07 36.40 -31.48
N LEU A 717 43.73 37.37 -30.63
CA LEU A 717 42.58 38.25 -30.84
C LEU A 717 42.75 39.06 -32.12
N ALA A 718 43.91 39.67 -32.33
CA ALA A 718 44.21 40.44 -33.54
C ALA A 718 44.12 39.58 -34.81
N ARG A 719 44.54 38.31 -34.75
CA ARG A 719 44.39 37.36 -35.85
C ARG A 719 42.91 37.03 -36.12
N ALA A 720 42.14 36.73 -35.08
CA ALA A 720 40.72 36.42 -35.22
C ALA A 720 39.92 37.61 -35.78
N GLN A 721 40.20 38.83 -35.32
CA GLN A 721 39.54 40.05 -35.82
C GLN A 721 39.80 40.30 -37.31
N LYS A 722 41.00 40.00 -37.82
CA LYS A 722 41.31 40.07 -39.27
C LYS A 722 40.46 39.13 -40.11
N GLU A 723 40.02 38.02 -39.52
CA GLU A 723 39.17 37.01 -40.16
C GLU A 723 37.68 37.22 -39.85
N HIS A 724 37.30 38.35 -39.21
CA HIS A 724 35.93 38.62 -38.71
C HIS A 724 35.39 37.56 -37.71
N LYS A 725 36.28 37.01 -36.89
CA LYS A 725 35.99 36.00 -35.86
C LYS A 725 36.18 36.54 -34.44
N VAL A 726 35.62 35.82 -33.47
CA VAL A 726 35.85 36.06 -32.04
C VAL A 726 36.57 34.89 -31.40
N ILE A 727 37.37 35.13 -30.37
CA ILE A 727 38.07 34.06 -29.65
C ILE A 727 37.24 33.56 -28.46
N ARG A 728 37.16 32.24 -28.31
CA ARG A 728 36.46 31.57 -27.21
C ARG A 728 37.32 30.44 -26.67
N TYR A 729 37.15 30.13 -25.39
CA TYR A 729 37.74 28.94 -24.79
C TYR A 729 36.79 27.76 -24.98
N VAL A 730 37.09 26.89 -25.95
CA VAL A 730 36.19 25.86 -26.47
C VAL A 730 36.69 24.48 -26.08
N ALA A 731 35.77 23.63 -25.66
CA ALA A 731 35.95 22.19 -25.59
C ALA A 731 35.36 21.55 -26.85
N ARG A 732 36.11 20.66 -27.51
CA ARG A 732 35.66 19.89 -28.67
C ARG A 732 35.91 18.40 -28.48
N LEU A 733 34.96 17.60 -28.96
CA LEU A 733 35.04 16.16 -29.06
C LEU A 733 34.52 15.75 -30.43
N GLU A 734 35.33 14.99 -31.16
CA GLU A 734 34.99 14.39 -32.44
C GLU A 734 34.71 12.88 -32.27
N LYS A 735 33.90 12.31 -33.16
CA LYS A 735 33.56 10.87 -33.14
C LYS A 735 34.76 9.93 -33.20
N ASN A 736 35.87 10.37 -33.79
CA ASN A 736 37.11 9.58 -33.85
C ASN A 736 37.88 9.54 -32.50
N GLY A 737 37.35 10.18 -31.45
CA GLY A 737 37.96 10.26 -30.12
C GLY A 737 38.96 11.40 -29.96
N GLN A 738 39.15 12.25 -30.98
CA GLN A 738 39.95 13.47 -30.82
C GLN A 738 39.21 14.46 -29.91
N ALA A 739 39.87 14.84 -28.83
CA ALA A 739 39.33 15.78 -27.86
C ALA A 739 40.34 16.89 -27.57
N SER A 740 39.86 18.13 -27.55
CA SER A 740 40.69 19.30 -27.26
C SER A 740 39.95 20.32 -26.42
N VAL A 741 40.72 21.05 -25.61
CA VAL A 741 40.26 22.16 -24.79
C VAL A 741 41.25 23.31 -24.99
N GLY A 742 40.80 24.46 -25.47
CA GLY A 742 41.72 25.58 -25.72
C GLY A 742 41.07 26.81 -26.35
N VAL A 743 41.89 27.79 -26.72
CA VAL A 743 41.41 29.03 -27.34
C VAL A 743 41.25 28.83 -28.84
N GLU A 744 40.03 29.00 -29.33
CA GLU A 744 39.67 28.90 -30.75
C GLU A 744 39.06 30.20 -31.27
N ALA A 745 39.29 30.49 -32.55
CA ALA A 745 38.59 31.55 -33.27
C ALA A 745 37.31 30.99 -33.90
N VAL A 746 36.15 31.49 -33.49
CA VAL A 746 34.83 31.06 -33.96
C VAL A 746 34.16 32.17 -34.78
N GLU A 747 33.37 31.77 -35.78
CA GLU A 747 32.58 32.68 -36.59
C GLU A 747 31.53 33.41 -35.74
N LEU A 748 31.16 34.64 -36.12
CA LEU A 748 30.21 35.47 -35.36
C LEU A 748 28.79 34.89 -35.30
N ASP A 749 28.40 34.09 -36.29
CA ASP A 749 27.11 33.37 -36.35
C ASP A 749 27.15 32.00 -35.69
N HIS A 750 28.34 31.52 -35.29
CA HIS A 750 28.49 30.23 -34.62
C HIS A 750 27.77 30.24 -33.26
N PRO A 751 27.09 29.14 -32.86
CA PRO A 751 26.38 29.08 -31.57
C PRO A 751 27.23 29.50 -30.36
N LEU A 752 28.53 29.20 -30.40
CA LEU A 752 29.49 29.50 -29.32
C LEU A 752 29.93 30.98 -29.25
N ALA A 753 29.62 31.81 -30.25
CA ALA A 753 30.05 33.21 -30.26
C ALA A 753 29.15 34.12 -29.40
N ASN A 754 27.84 33.87 -29.39
CA ASN A 754 26.82 34.78 -28.86
C ASN A 754 26.26 34.35 -27.50
N LEU A 755 27.09 34.47 -26.46
CA LEU A 755 26.75 34.07 -25.09
C LEU A 755 26.49 35.28 -24.18
N ARG A 756 25.78 35.06 -23.07
CA ARG A 756 25.78 36.01 -21.96
C ARG A 756 26.99 35.66 -21.09
N PRO A 757 27.65 36.66 -20.47
CA PRO A 757 28.72 36.37 -19.52
C PRO A 757 28.25 35.35 -18.47
N CYS A 758 29.12 34.40 -18.13
CA CYS A 758 28.86 33.28 -17.21
C CYS A 758 27.94 32.16 -17.71
N ASP A 759 27.42 32.20 -18.94
CA ASP A 759 26.66 31.07 -19.50
C ASP A 759 27.60 29.93 -19.91
N ASN A 760 27.14 28.69 -19.69
CA ASN A 760 27.64 27.50 -20.39
C ASN A 760 26.79 27.24 -21.62
N ILE A 761 27.42 26.68 -22.66
CA ILE A 761 26.75 26.25 -23.88
C ILE A 761 27.33 24.93 -24.36
N PHE A 762 26.46 24.07 -24.85
CA PHE A 762 26.78 22.77 -25.43
C PHE A 762 26.07 22.68 -26.78
N ALA A 763 26.82 22.37 -27.83
CA ALA A 763 26.31 22.07 -29.16
C ALA A 763 26.59 20.59 -29.45
N ILE A 764 25.52 19.83 -29.70
CA ILE A 764 25.58 18.41 -30.02
C ILE A 764 25.24 18.26 -31.51
N GLU A 765 26.19 17.73 -32.26
CA GLU A 765 26.02 17.35 -33.65
C GLU A 765 25.85 15.84 -33.73
N SER A 766 24.83 15.39 -34.45
CA SER A 766 24.52 13.97 -34.59
C SER A 766 23.89 13.68 -35.94
N LYS A 767 23.58 12.41 -36.20
CA LYS A 767 22.82 12.00 -37.38
C LYS A 767 21.45 12.69 -37.44
N TRP A 768 20.78 12.89 -36.31
CA TRP A 768 19.50 13.60 -36.25
C TRP A 768 19.67 15.13 -36.29
N TYR A 769 20.73 15.65 -35.68
CA TYR A 769 21.03 17.08 -35.60
C TYR A 769 22.22 17.47 -36.49
N ARG A 770 22.14 17.13 -37.78
CA ARG A 770 23.25 17.30 -38.72
C ARG A 770 23.38 18.73 -39.25
N ASP A 771 22.28 19.28 -39.76
CA ASP A 771 22.29 20.61 -40.40
C ASP A 771 22.08 21.75 -39.39
N ASN A 772 21.53 21.42 -38.21
CA ASN A 772 21.32 22.35 -37.11
C ASN A 772 21.59 21.62 -35.78
N PRO A 773 22.73 21.90 -35.10
CA PRO A 773 23.10 21.21 -33.88
C PRO A 773 22.09 21.45 -32.76
N LEU A 774 21.92 20.46 -31.87
CA LEU A 774 21.13 20.63 -30.66
C LEU A 774 21.93 21.48 -29.67
N VAL A 775 21.45 22.69 -29.41
CA VAL A 775 22.11 23.65 -28.52
C VAL A 775 21.41 23.69 -27.15
N ILE A 776 22.17 23.39 -26.10
CA ILE A 776 21.75 23.52 -24.69
C ILE A 776 22.55 24.64 -24.06
N ARG A 777 21.86 25.63 -23.49
CA ARG A 777 22.47 26.84 -22.94
C ARG A 777 21.80 27.26 -21.63
N GLY A 778 22.60 27.77 -20.70
CA GLY A 778 22.11 28.43 -19.48
C GLY A 778 23.25 28.78 -18.53
N PRO A 779 22.93 29.20 -17.30
CA PRO A 779 23.93 29.63 -16.33
C PRO A 779 24.98 28.54 -16.07
N GLY A 780 26.25 28.90 -16.17
CA GLY A 780 27.36 27.95 -16.07
C GLY A 780 27.80 27.60 -14.65
N ALA A 781 27.32 28.36 -13.68
CA ALA A 781 27.53 28.16 -12.25
C ALA A 781 26.30 28.66 -11.47
N GLY A 782 26.12 28.15 -10.25
CA GLY A 782 25.05 28.60 -9.36
C GLY A 782 24.60 27.50 -8.41
N ARG A 783 24.68 27.77 -7.10
CA ARG A 783 24.33 26.80 -6.05
C ARG A 783 22.90 26.26 -6.15
N GLU A 784 21.94 27.11 -6.49
CA GLU A 784 20.52 26.75 -6.63
C GLU A 784 20.28 25.89 -7.89
N VAL A 785 20.96 26.24 -8.98
CA VAL A 785 20.84 25.55 -10.26
C VAL A 785 21.45 24.14 -10.19
N THR A 786 22.61 23.98 -9.54
CA THR A 786 23.21 22.66 -9.29
C THR A 786 22.40 21.82 -8.31
N ALA A 787 21.87 22.43 -7.23
CA ALA A 787 20.95 21.74 -6.33
C ALA A 787 19.68 21.27 -7.06
N GLY A 788 19.19 22.08 -8.01
CA GLY A 788 18.10 21.71 -8.93
C GLY A 788 18.41 20.49 -9.78
N ALA A 789 19.64 20.34 -10.31
CA ALA A 789 20.03 19.13 -11.04
C ALA A 789 20.07 17.88 -10.15
N ILE A 790 20.53 17.99 -8.91
CA ILE A 790 20.47 16.86 -7.95
C ILE A 790 19.01 16.47 -7.68
N GLN A 791 18.12 17.46 -7.48
CA GLN A 791 16.69 17.22 -7.31
C GLN A 791 16.05 16.60 -8.57
N SER A 792 16.49 17.00 -9.77
CA SER A 792 16.05 16.43 -11.03
C SER A 792 16.47 14.96 -11.17
N ASP A 793 17.71 14.63 -10.81
CA ASP A 793 18.18 13.24 -10.78
C ASP A 793 17.44 12.42 -9.71
N LEU A 794 17.09 13.00 -8.56
CA LEU A 794 16.28 12.33 -7.54
C LEU A 794 14.87 12.03 -8.07
N ASN A 795 14.24 13.01 -8.73
CA ASN A 795 12.93 12.83 -9.36
C ASN A 795 12.97 11.77 -10.47
N ARG A 796 14.05 11.72 -11.26
CA ARG A 796 14.24 10.68 -12.28
C ARG A 796 14.43 9.30 -11.62
N LEU A 797 15.29 9.21 -10.62
CA LEU A 797 15.55 7.95 -9.92
C LEU A 797 14.27 7.41 -9.27
N ALA A 798 13.45 8.27 -8.67
CA ALA A 798 12.15 7.89 -8.11
C ALA A 798 11.21 7.21 -9.12
N SER A 799 11.32 7.55 -10.42
CA SER A 799 10.53 6.88 -11.48
C SER A 799 11.07 5.52 -11.90
N LEU A 800 12.30 5.18 -11.52
CA LEU A 800 12.97 3.91 -11.82
C LEU A 800 12.82 2.88 -10.68
N LEU A 801 12.48 3.35 -9.47
CA LEU A 801 12.19 2.51 -8.28
C LEU A 801 10.74 2.00 -8.34
#